data_AF-A0A3P8K8D6-F1
#
_entry.id   AF-A0A3P8K8D6-F1
#
_cell.length_a   1.000
_cell.length_b   1.000
_cell.length_c   1.000
_cell.angle_alpha   90.00
_cell.angle_beta   90.00
_cell.angle_gamma   90.00
#
_symmetry.space_group_name_H-M   'P 1'
#
loop_
_entity.id
_entity.type
_entity.pdbx_description
1 polymer ?
#
loop_
_entity_poly.entity_id
_entity_poly.type
_entity_poly.pdbx_seq_one_letter_code
_entity_poly.pdbx_strand_id
1 'polypeptide(L)'
;MATTAIETVEVDLGGRTVTVPRGGLYDRFRMDTPLDEVAADPRVPGVDFFRTLPKTQVDSPVGPTRTPNFYYAMSSARLTMLAPTRAIRRRLPEELTPLEVAPGLGLASVMFFRYDVCDIDFYTEAAVGVAVRPARHGGPGIADLVSALGGDHLHSYVLSLPVNTEIAQVRGHDGYGFPKWVTDLDVEITAERATARVANADGAVDVAFSARTPRQQAHAGGTKVSTLTSYTRRDGAWFSTLNQTNLLATGTALFPPRIRPHARRRTHVGRPPFTQAGPHRRAGREHWSAGRPAHARPVLRPLTTALHRKASAMTSVPPSMRAIVVDDEKNLVLDEIPTPVPAAGEVLVRVEAAGINRADLMQRQGLYPPPPGITDVMGMEVSGTVVALGSGVDGPAVGDEVCALMAGGGYAEYAVVPAAQLLPVPAGVPLVDAAALPEVASTVWSTIVMDAGLKAGDLLLVHGGGSGIGTHAIQVAKALGARVAVTVGSEGKAQRCRELGADIVINYREQDFAAELAGRVDVILDIMGGSYLPRNVEALGVGGRLVIIGMQGGFTGEVNVGALIGKRARVIGLNVRNRPLTGPGSKAEIVAAVTADEWPLVERGLIAPVVSARLPLAEAERGQSLLESKDSVGKVLLLPRES
;
A
#
# COMPACT_ATOMS: atom_id res chain seq x y z
N MET A 1 -27.25 -17.31 40.95
CA MET A 1 -26.11 -16.65 41.61
C MET A 1 -26.36 -15.16 41.54
N ALA A 2 -26.32 -14.46 42.66
CA ALA A 2 -26.55 -13.02 42.71
C ALA A 2 -25.56 -12.32 41.77
N THR A 3 -26.05 -11.57 40.79
CA THR A 3 -25.26 -10.66 39.97
C THR A 3 -24.71 -9.60 40.91
N THR A 4 -23.46 -9.75 41.35
CA THR A 4 -22.71 -8.67 41.96
C THR A 4 -22.74 -7.52 40.96
N ALA A 5 -23.44 -6.43 41.30
CA ALA A 5 -23.46 -5.23 40.48
C ALA A 5 -22.00 -4.83 40.27
N ILE A 6 -21.56 -4.77 39.01
CA ILE A 6 -20.23 -4.29 38.65
C ILE A 6 -20.18 -2.84 39.13
N GLU A 7 -19.27 -2.54 40.05
CA GLU A 7 -19.06 -1.18 40.50
C GLU A 7 -18.53 -0.35 39.33
N THR A 8 -19.04 0.87 39.16
CA THR A 8 -18.72 1.74 38.01
C THR A 8 -18.20 3.10 38.46
N VAL A 9 -17.55 3.80 37.54
CA VAL A 9 -17.09 5.18 37.67
C VAL A 9 -17.46 5.99 36.45
N GLU A 10 -17.72 7.28 36.64
CA GLU A 10 -17.92 8.24 35.56
C GLU A 10 -16.60 8.84 35.10
N VAL A 11 -16.41 8.91 33.79
CA VAL A 11 -15.17 9.38 33.17
C VAL A 11 -15.49 10.27 31.98
N ASP A 12 -14.72 11.34 31.79
CA ASP A 12 -14.87 12.20 30.61
C ASP A 12 -14.16 11.58 29.40
N LEU A 13 -14.86 11.49 28.28
CA LEU A 13 -14.33 11.08 26.99
C LEU A 13 -14.85 12.04 25.92
N GLY A 14 -13.99 12.94 25.43
CA GLY A 14 -14.35 13.90 24.39
C GLY A 14 -15.43 14.89 24.81
N GLY A 15 -15.45 15.30 26.09
CA GLY A 15 -16.49 16.18 26.63
C GLY A 15 -17.83 15.49 26.89
N ARG A 16 -17.88 14.15 26.84
CA ARG A 16 -19.02 13.35 27.28
C ARG A 16 -18.65 12.55 28.52
N THR A 17 -19.49 12.64 29.54
CA THR A 17 -19.44 11.73 30.68
C THR A 17 -19.94 10.35 30.25
N VAL A 18 -19.11 9.32 30.41
CA VAL A 18 -19.48 7.92 30.17
C VAL A 18 -19.22 7.09 31.42
N THR A 19 -20.03 6.04 31.62
CA THR A 19 -19.86 5.10 32.73
C THR A 19 -18.97 3.93 32.32
N VAL A 20 -17.93 3.63 33.11
CA VAL A 20 -17.03 2.48 32.89
C VAL A 20 -16.86 1.64 34.17
N PRO A 21 -16.46 0.35 34.07
CA PRO A 21 -16.19 -0.47 35.24
C PRO A 21 -15.08 0.12 36.12
N ARG A 22 -15.32 0.25 37.43
CA ARG A 22 -14.30 0.68 38.39
C ARG A 22 -13.17 -0.36 38.40
N GLY A 23 -11.94 0.10 38.26
CA GLY A 23 -10.78 -0.79 38.18
C GLY A 23 -10.69 -1.59 36.87
N GLY A 24 -11.54 -1.29 35.88
CA GLY A 24 -11.39 -1.75 34.51
C GLY A 24 -10.13 -1.19 33.85
N LEU A 25 -9.77 -1.73 32.70
CA LEU A 25 -8.59 -1.30 31.94
C LEU A 25 -8.73 0.17 31.54
N TYR A 26 -9.92 0.61 31.14
CA TYR A 26 -10.12 2.01 30.76
C TYR A 26 -10.02 2.96 31.94
N ASP A 27 -10.59 2.59 33.09
CA ASP A 27 -10.50 3.37 34.33
C ASP A 27 -9.04 3.56 34.76
N ARG A 28 -8.27 2.47 34.73
CA ARG A 28 -6.89 2.44 35.23
C ARG A 28 -5.88 3.03 34.26
N PHE A 29 -6.05 2.84 32.96
CA PHE A 29 -5.00 3.13 31.98
C PHE A 29 -5.40 4.05 30.84
N ARG A 30 -6.69 4.37 30.68
CA ARG A 30 -7.17 5.28 29.62
C ARG A 30 -6.62 4.88 28.23
N MET A 31 -6.70 3.60 27.89
CA MET A 31 -6.18 2.99 26.65
C MET A 31 -4.64 2.94 26.53
N ASP A 32 -3.89 3.24 27.59
CA ASP A 32 -2.43 3.05 27.67
C ASP A 32 -2.07 1.79 28.48
N THR A 33 -2.83 0.71 28.28
CA THR A 33 -2.73 -0.51 29.09
C THR A 33 -1.35 -1.18 28.94
N PRO A 34 -0.59 -1.38 30.02
CA PRO A 34 0.69 -2.10 29.97
C PRO A 34 0.50 -3.55 29.50
N LEU A 35 1.27 -3.98 28.50
CA LEU A 35 1.12 -5.33 27.93
C LEU A 35 1.44 -6.45 28.92
N ASP A 36 2.31 -6.20 29.90
CA ASP A 36 2.64 -7.19 30.93
C ASP A 36 1.47 -7.43 31.89
N GLU A 37 0.63 -6.41 32.10
CA GLU A 37 -0.59 -6.56 32.88
C GLU A 37 -1.66 -7.35 32.10
N VAL A 38 -1.80 -7.05 30.82
CA VAL A 38 -2.69 -7.79 29.93
C VAL A 38 -2.28 -9.26 29.83
N ALA A 39 -0.98 -9.55 29.78
CA ALA A 39 -0.45 -10.90 29.72
C ALA A 39 -0.77 -11.74 30.97
N ALA A 40 -1.08 -11.10 32.10
CA ALA A 40 -1.50 -11.77 33.32
C ALA A 40 -2.99 -12.16 33.32
N ASP A 41 -3.81 -11.65 32.39
CA ASP A 41 -5.22 -12.01 32.28
C ASP A 41 -5.36 -13.40 31.63
N PRO A 42 -5.96 -14.41 32.32
CA PRO A 42 -6.06 -15.77 31.80
C PRO A 42 -6.93 -15.90 30.55
N ARG A 43 -7.71 -14.88 30.21
CA ARG A 43 -8.50 -14.85 28.97
C ARG A 43 -7.66 -14.43 27.75
N VAL A 44 -6.48 -13.86 27.96
CA VAL A 44 -5.60 -13.39 26.90
C VAL A 44 -4.62 -14.52 26.51
N PRO A 45 -4.68 -15.02 25.28
CA PRO A 45 -3.84 -16.14 24.84
C PRO A 45 -2.37 -15.77 24.60
N GLY A 46 -2.06 -14.48 24.43
CA GLY A 46 -0.70 -13.96 24.27
C GLY A 46 -0.67 -12.50 23.85
N VAL A 47 0.45 -11.83 24.11
CA VAL A 47 0.61 -10.38 23.82
C VAL A 47 1.70 -10.05 22.79
N ASP A 48 2.44 -11.03 22.30
CA ASP A 48 3.61 -10.80 21.44
C ASP A 48 3.27 -10.07 20.14
N PHE A 49 2.10 -10.34 19.56
CA PHE A 49 1.59 -9.61 18.40
C PHE A 49 1.44 -8.10 18.67
N PHE A 50 1.09 -7.71 19.89
CA PHE A 50 0.93 -6.30 20.24
C PHE A 50 2.28 -5.63 20.57
N ARG A 51 3.30 -6.40 20.99
CA ARG A 51 4.63 -5.86 21.30
C ARG A 51 5.34 -5.28 20.06
N THR A 52 4.98 -5.75 18.86
CA THR A 52 5.53 -5.22 17.60
C THR A 52 4.85 -3.93 17.15
N LEU A 53 3.78 -3.49 17.83
CA LEU A 53 2.94 -2.36 17.47
C LEU A 53 3.01 -1.28 18.57
N PRO A 54 3.92 -0.30 18.50
CA PRO A 54 4.03 0.72 19.52
C PRO A 54 2.80 1.64 19.53
N LYS A 55 2.26 1.93 20.72
CA LYS A 55 1.22 2.95 20.90
C LYS A 55 1.80 4.35 20.84
N THR A 56 1.17 5.21 20.07
CA THR A 56 1.47 6.63 19.94
C THR A 56 0.30 7.45 20.48
N GLN A 57 0.61 8.56 21.15
CA GLN A 57 -0.44 9.49 21.56
C GLN A 57 -0.82 10.35 20.36
N VAL A 58 -2.12 10.48 20.11
CA VAL A 58 -2.69 11.27 19.03
C VAL A 58 -3.82 12.15 19.56
N ASP A 59 -3.92 13.35 19.03
CA ASP A 59 -5.08 14.20 19.26
C ASP A 59 -6.24 13.68 18.39
N SER A 60 -7.28 13.20 19.07
CA SER A 60 -8.47 12.66 18.43
C SER A 60 -9.69 13.55 18.72
N PRO A 61 -10.80 13.37 17.99
CA PRO A 61 -12.05 14.08 18.29
C PRO A 61 -12.59 13.83 19.69
N VAL A 62 -12.19 12.73 20.34
CA VAL A 62 -12.56 12.39 21.72
C VAL A 62 -11.46 12.76 22.73
N GLY A 63 -10.56 13.67 22.35
CA GLY A 63 -9.43 14.11 23.15
C GLY A 63 -8.14 13.34 22.84
N PRO A 64 -7.05 13.60 23.59
CA PRO A 64 -5.79 12.88 23.44
C PRO A 64 -5.99 11.39 23.77
N THR A 65 -5.59 10.51 22.85
CA THR A 65 -5.75 9.05 22.99
C THR A 65 -4.51 8.31 22.52
N ARG A 66 -4.30 7.08 23.00
CA ARG A 66 -3.25 6.19 22.50
C ARG A 66 -3.78 5.31 21.37
N THR A 67 -3.04 5.25 20.26
CA THR A 67 -3.36 4.46 19.07
C THR A 67 -2.13 3.64 18.65
N PRO A 68 -2.26 2.40 18.13
CA PRO A 68 -3.50 1.66 17.87
C PRO A 68 -4.23 1.25 19.14
N ASN A 69 -5.54 1.04 19.00
CA ASN A 69 -6.32 0.41 20.05
C ASN A 69 -6.16 -1.09 20.03
N PHE A 70 -6.03 -1.71 21.20
CA PHE A 70 -5.88 -3.14 21.30
C PHE A 70 -7.12 -3.84 21.85
N TYR A 71 -7.39 -4.98 21.21
CA TYR A 71 -8.40 -5.95 21.54
C TYR A 71 -7.68 -7.26 21.78
N TYR A 72 -7.31 -7.49 23.03
CA TYR A 72 -6.38 -8.54 23.45
C TYR A 72 -7.00 -9.93 23.41
N ALA A 73 -8.30 -10.02 23.66
CA ALA A 73 -9.09 -11.23 23.50
C ALA A 73 -10.46 -10.88 22.92
N MET A 74 -10.79 -11.47 21.77
CA MET A 74 -12.07 -11.25 21.10
C MET A 74 -12.51 -12.44 20.27
N SER A 75 -13.82 -12.55 20.07
CA SER A 75 -14.45 -13.52 19.18
C SER A 75 -15.36 -12.79 18.19
N SER A 76 -15.42 -13.28 16.96
CA SER A 76 -16.31 -12.72 15.95
C SER A 76 -17.04 -13.79 15.13
N ALA A 77 -18.26 -13.47 14.71
CA ALA A 77 -19.08 -14.29 13.83
C ALA A 77 -19.57 -13.42 12.67
N ARG A 78 -19.39 -13.90 11.43
CA ARG A 78 -19.78 -13.17 10.21
C ARG A 78 -20.74 -13.99 9.36
N LEU A 79 -21.90 -13.41 9.08
CA LEU A 79 -22.87 -13.92 8.12
C LEU A 79 -22.76 -13.11 6.83
N THR A 80 -22.18 -13.70 5.79
CA THR A 80 -22.06 -13.08 4.46
C THR A 80 -23.18 -13.57 3.55
N MET A 81 -23.86 -12.63 2.89
CA MET A 81 -25.02 -12.88 2.05
C MET A 81 -24.85 -12.19 0.69
N LEU A 82 -25.42 -12.81 -0.34
CA LEU A 82 -25.58 -12.19 -1.65
C LEU A 82 -26.78 -11.25 -1.62
N ALA A 83 -26.60 -10.04 -2.12
CA ALA A 83 -27.66 -9.04 -2.19
C ALA A 83 -27.69 -8.38 -3.59
N PRO A 84 -28.88 -8.08 -4.14
CA PRO A 84 -28.97 -7.39 -5.43
C PRO A 84 -28.21 -6.06 -5.38
N THR A 85 -27.32 -5.80 -6.34
CA THR A 85 -26.50 -4.58 -6.32
C THR A 85 -27.36 -3.32 -6.30
N ARG A 86 -28.53 -3.34 -6.94
CA ARG A 86 -29.49 -2.22 -6.89
C ARG A 86 -29.95 -1.89 -5.47
N ALA A 87 -30.09 -2.89 -4.60
CA ALA A 87 -30.47 -2.67 -3.20
C ALA A 87 -29.29 -2.11 -2.39
N ILE A 88 -28.09 -2.65 -2.62
CA ILE A 88 -26.85 -2.16 -2.02
C ILE A 88 -26.59 -0.69 -2.40
N ARG A 89 -26.67 -0.38 -3.69
CA ARG A 89 -26.38 0.94 -4.27
C ARG A 89 -27.28 2.05 -3.71
N ARG A 90 -28.52 1.73 -3.32
CA ARG A 90 -29.45 2.68 -2.66
C ARG A 90 -29.08 3.01 -1.21
N ARG A 91 -28.20 2.23 -0.59
CA ARG A 91 -27.75 2.39 0.80
C ARG A 91 -26.29 2.85 0.90
N LEU A 92 -25.55 2.82 -0.20
CA LEU A 92 -24.17 3.31 -0.26
C LEU A 92 -24.12 4.79 -0.66
N PRO A 93 -23.17 5.56 -0.10
CA PRO A 93 -22.81 6.89 -0.60
C PRO A 93 -22.47 6.89 -2.09
N GLU A 94 -22.60 8.05 -2.73
CA GLU A 94 -22.51 8.14 -4.18
C GLU A 94 -21.16 7.67 -4.72
N GLU A 95 -20.13 8.02 -3.95
CA GLU A 95 -18.70 7.86 -4.20
C GLU A 95 -18.23 6.40 -4.06
N LEU A 96 -18.97 5.53 -3.37
CA LEU A 96 -18.57 4.14 -3.12
C LEU A 96 -19.26 3.16 -4.05
N THR A 97 -18.48 2.30 -4.71
CA THR A 97 -19.04 1.30 -5.61
C THR A 97 -19.15 -0.06 -4.93
N PRO A 98 -20.32 -0.72 -4.98
CA PRO A 98 -20.46 -2.10 -4.50
C PRO A 98 -19.40 -3.03 -5.10
N LEU A 99 -18.89 -3.95 -4.30
CA LEU A 99 -18.15 -5.10 -4.79
C LEU A 99 -19.16 -6.12 -5.34
N GLU A 100 -19.14 -6.37 -6.65
CA GLU A 100 -20.01 -7.34 -7.31
C GLU A 100 -19.29 -8.69 -7.46
N VAL A 101 -19.95 -9.76 -7.04
CA VAL A 101 -19.45 -11.14 -7.20
C VAL A 101 -19.85 -11.73 -8.55
N ALA A 102 -20.94 -11.20 -9.10
CA ALA A 102 -21.49 -11.49 -10.41
C ALA A 102 -22.30 -10.25 -10.85
N PRO A 103 -22.52 -10.03 -12.16
CA PRO A 103 -23.24 -8.86 -12.64
C PRO A 103 -24.58 -8.65 -11.90
N GLY A 104 -24.69 -7.52 -11.19
CA GLY A 104 -25.90 -7.16 -10.43
C GLY A 104 -26.09 -7.86 -9.08
N LEU A 105 -25.07 -8.59 -8.59
CA LEU A 105 -25.07 -9.28 -7.30
C LEU A 105 -23.83 -8.90 -6.50
N GLY A 106 -24.02 -8.25 -5.36
CA GLY A 106 -22.93 -7.86 -4.44
C GLY A 106 -22.99 -8.60 -3.10
N LEU A 107 -22.07 -8.23 -2.20
CA LEU A 107 -21.95 -8.82 -0.86
C LEU A 107 -22.40 -7.84 0.23
N ALA A 108 -23.23 -8.35 1.14
CA ALA A 108 -23.53 -7.71 2.41
C ALA A 108 -23.26 -8.70 3.54
N SER A 109 -22.72 -8.19 4.65
CA SER A 109 -22.37 -9.00 5.81
C SER A 109 -23.02 -8.43 7.06
N VAL A 110 -23.50 -9.33 7.92
CA VAL A 110 -23.81 -9.02 9.31
C VAL A 110 -22.72 -9.64 10.17
N MET A 111 -22.02 -8.83 10.94
CA MET A 111 -20.91 -9.25 11.80
C MET A 111 -21.30 -9.03 13.26
N PHE A 112 -20.86 -9.92 14.12
CA PHE A 112 -21.06 -9.84 15.56
C PHE A 112 -19.70 -10.02 16.22
N PHE A 113 -19.40 -9.16 17.19
CA PHE A 113 -18.15 -9.14 17.91
C PHE A 113 -18.42 -9.21 19.41
N ARG A 114 -17.57 -9.96 20.09
CA ARG A 114 -17.48 -10.02 21.54
C ARG A 114 -16.04 -9.69 21.91
N TYR A 115 -15.84 -8.59 22.62
CA TYR A 115 -14.52 -8.14 23.07
C TYR A 115 -14.39 -8.45 24.55
N ASP A 116 -13.71 -9.54 24.89
CA ASP A 116 -13.58 -10.03 26.26
C ASP A 116 -12.55 -9.24 27.07
N VAL A 117 -11.44 -8.86 26.43
CA VAL A 117 -10.37 -8.04 27.01
C VAL A 117 -9.91 -7.03 25.98
N CYS A 118 -10.14 -5.75 26.22
CA CYS A 118 -9.67 -4.66 25.37
C CYS A 118 -9.50 -3.36 26.15
N ASP A 119 -8.80 -2.40 25.56
CA ASP A 119 -8.47 -1.12 26.20
C ASP A 119 -9.68 -0.31 26.73
N ILE A 120 -10.88 -0.55 26.20
CA ILE A 120 -12.12 0.14 26.59
C ILE A 120 -13.09 -0.77 27.35
N ASP A 121 -12.54 -1.80 27.99
CA ASP A 121 -13.28 -2.81 28.74
C ASP A 121 -14.20 -3.69 27.89
N PHE A 122 -14.91 -4.61 28.53
CA PHE A 122 -15.79 -5.57 27.85
C PHE A 122 -16.92 -4.86 27.10
N TYR A 123 -17.15 -5.25 25.84
CA TYR A 123 -18.36 -4.87 25.12
C TYR A 123 -18.67 -5.86 23.97
N THR A 124 -19.90 -5.78 23.48
CA THR A 124 -20.39 -6.49 22.29
C THR A 124 -20.75 -5.48 21.21
N GLU A 125 -20.62 -5.89 19.96
CA GLU A 125 -20.92 -5.06 18.80
C GLU A 125 -21.56 -5.90 17.70
N ALA A 126 -22.50 -5.31 16.96
CA ALA A 126 -22.99 -5.88 15.72
C ALA A 126 -22.81 -4.86 14.60
N ALA A 127 -22.43 -5.32 13.42
CA ALA A 127 -22.18 -4.49 12.25
C ALA A 127 -23.00 -4.98 11.06
N VAL A 128 -23.58 -4.06 10.29
CA VAL A 128 -24.02 -4.33 8.93
C VAL A 128 -23.04 -3.67 7.98
N GLY A 129 -22.21 -4.49 7.35
CA GLY A 129 -21.20 -4.06 6.38
C GLY A 129 -21.63 -4.37 4.96
N VAL A 130 -21.32 -3.47 4.03
CA VAL A 130 -21.40 -3.72 2.59
C VAL A 130 -19.99 -3.80 2.05
N ALA A 131 -19.68 -4.86 1.31
CA ALA A 131 -18.40 -4.93 0.60
C ALA A 131 -18.40 -3.88 -0.52
N VAL A 132 -17.40 -3.02 -0.52
CA VAL A 132 -17.21 -1.98 -1.53
C VAL A 132 -15.87 -2.18 -2.20
N ARG A 133 -15.78 -1.72 -3.45
CA ARG A 133 -14.49 -1.60 -4.11
C ARG A 133 -13.62 -0.61 -3.33
N PRO A 134 -12.29 -0.82 -3.27
CA PRO A 134 -11.38 0.18 -2.74
C PRO A 134 -11.67 1.55 -3.37
N ALA A 135 -11.66 2.61 -2.58
CA ALA A 135 -12.10 3.94 -3.03
C ALA A 135 -11.17 4.60 -4.07
N ARG A 136 -10.15 3.90 -4.59
CA ARG A 136 -9.28 4.36 -5.68
C ARG A 136 -8.88 3.20 -6.61
N HIS A 137 -8.96 3.48 -7.92
CA HIS A 137 -8.62 2.68 -9.11
C HIS A 137 -9.68 1.70 -9.63
N GLY A 138 -10.04 1.88 -10.92
CA GLY A 138 -10.98 1.07 -11.67
C GLY A 138 -10.29 -0.12 -12.36
N GLY A 139 -10.79 -1.33 -12.08
CA GLY A 139 -10.35 -2.60 -12.66
C GLY A 139 -11.04 -3.78 -11.96
N PRO A 140 -11.13 -4.99 -12.54
CA PRO A 140 -12.19 -5.97 -12.22
C PRO A 140 -11.98 -6.71 -10.90
N GLY A 141 -13.04 -6.74 -10.09
CA GLY A 141 -13.06 -7.24 -8.70
C GLY A 141 -13.13 -8.75 -8.50
N ILE A 142 -12.48 -9.56 -9.34
CA ILE A 142 -12.44 -11.02 -9.16
C ILE A 142 -11.40 -11.41 -8.09
N ALA A 143 -10.22 -10.79 -8.07
CA ALA A 143 -9.23 -11.00 -7.01
C ALA A 143 -9.72 -10.43 -5.66
N ASP A 144 -10.33 -9.24 -5.69
CA ASP A 144 -11.00 -8.63 -4.53
C ASP A 144 -12.11 -9.53 -3.98
N LEU A 145 -12.82 -10.24 -4.86
CA LEU A 145 -13.87 -11.19 -4.49
C LEU A 145 -13.29 -12.42 -3.78
N VAL A 146 -12.22 -13.01 -4.31
CA VAL A 146 -11.58 -14.20 -3.70
C VAL A 146 -10.97 -13.84 -2.35
N SER A 147 -10.29 -12.70 -2.23
CA SER A 147 -9.74 -12.21 -0.95
C SER A 147 -10.83 -11.82 0.06
N ALA A 148 -11.94 -11.21 -0.40
CA ALA A 148 -13.10 -10.90 0.44
C ALA A 148 -13.81 -12.15 0.99
N LEU A 149 -13.92 -13.19 0.16
CA LEU A 149 -14.51 -14.48 0.53
C LEU A 149 -13.56 -15.31 1.43
N GLY A 150 -12.25 -15.24 1.19
CA GLY A 150 -11.19 -15.88 1.99
C GLY A 150 -10.99 -15.24 3.38
N GLY A 151 -11.36 -13.96 3.52
CA GLY A 151 -11.29 -13.22 4.78
C GLY A 151 -9.96 -12.54 5.06
N ASP A 152 -9.09 -12.42 4.07
CA ASP A 152 -7.72 -11.91 4.26
C ASP A 152 -7.65 -10.39 4.12
N HIS A 153 -8.34 -9.82 3.12
CA HIS A 153 -8.47 -8.37 2.95
C HIS A 153 -9.87 -7.98 2.47
N LEU A 154 -10.57 -7.13 3.22
CA LEU A 154 -11.90 -6.65 2.85
C LEU A 154 -12.01 -5.13 3.00
N HIS A 155 -12.59 -4.49 1.98
CA HIS A 155 -13.03 -3.10 2.02
C HIS A 155 -14.52 -3.05 2.26
N SER A 156 -14.95 -2.34 3.32
CA SER A 156 -16.35 -2.29 3.69
C SER A 156 -16.84 -0.86 3.98
N TYR A 157 -18.11 -0.63 3.69
CA TYR A 157 -18.84 0.51 4.21
C TYR A 157 -19.80 0.02 5.30
N VAL A 158 -19.70 0.61 6.48
CA VAL A 158 -20.50 0.22 7.65
C VAL A 158 -21.81 1.01 7.65
N LEU A 159 -22.94 0.32 7.45
CA LEU A 159 -24.28 0.92 7.43
C LEU A 159 -24.83 1.17 8.84
N SER A 160 -24.50 0.29 9.78
CA SER A 160 -24.97 0.35 11.16
C SER A 160 -24.03 -0.41 12.07
N LEU A 161 -23.79 0.10 13.27
CA LEU A 161 -22.82 -0.48 14.19
C LEU A 161 -23.28 -0.39 15.68
N PRO A 162 -24.43 -0.99 16.07
CA PRO A 162 -24.88 -0.99 17.46
C PRO A 162 -23.89 -1.66 18.42
N VAL A 163 -23.82 -1.14 19.65
CA VAL A 163 -22.99 -1.63 20.74
C VAL A 163 -23.78 -1.68 22.06
N ASN A 164 -23.30 -2.43 23.05
CA ASN A 164 -23.95 -2.50 24.38
C ASN A 164 -23.37 -1.55 25.44
N THR A 165 -22.32 -0.77 25.13
CA THR A 165 -21.71 0.18 26.08
C THR A 165 -21.61 1.60 25.52
N GLU A 166 -21.76 2.59 26.40
CA GLU A 166 -21.65 4.01 26.05
C GLU A 166 -20.24 4.38 25.58
N ILE A 167 -19.20 3.89 26.26
CA ILE A 167 -17.82 4.17 25.87
C ILE A 167 -17.51 3.67 24.45
N ALA A 168 -18.00 2.50 24.05
CA ALA A 168 -17.83 1.99 22.70
C ALA A 168 -18.59 2.84 21.67
N GLN A 169 -19.75 3.39 22.05
CA GLN A 169 -20.55 4.29 21.23
C GLN A 169 -19.84 5.63 21.04
N VAL A 170 -19.48 6.33 22.11
CA VAL A 170 -18.82 7.64 22.07
C VAL A 170 -17.54 7.54 21.25
N ARG A 171 -16.70 6.56 21.55
CA ARG A 171 -15.45 6.38 20.82
C ARG A 171 -15.66 6.06 19.34
N GLY A 172 -16.58 5.14 19.03
CA GLY A 172 -16.78 4.73 17.65
C GLY A 172 -17.48 5.79 16.79
N HIS A 173 -18.46 6.46 17.37
CA HIS A 173 -19.22 7.51 16.71
C HIS A 173 -18.42 8.82 16.63
N ASP A 174 -18.03 9.36 17.78
CA ASP A 174 -17.40 10.68 17.85
C ASP A 174 -15.91 10.59 17.44
N GLY A 175 -15.23 9.50 17.78
CA GLY A 175 -13.81 9.29 17.44
C GLY A 175 -13.57 8.87 15.98
N TYR A 176 -14.33 7.89 15.47
CA TYR A 176 -14.10 7.30 14.13
C TYR A 176 -15.19 7.60 13.09
N GLY A 177 -16.29 8.28 13.46
CA GLY A 177 -17.38 8.60 12.55
C GLY A 177 -18.26 7.41 12.15
N PHE A 178 -18.26 6.32 12.93
CA PHE A 178 -19.13 5.18 12.66
C PHE A 178 -20.57 5.45 13.10
N PRO A 179 -21.58 4.84 12.43
CA PRO A 179 -22.98 4.93 12.82
C PRO A 179 -23.27 4.03 14.05
N LYS A 180 -22.65 4.33 15.18
CA LYS A 180 -22.81 3.60 16.45
C LYS A 180 -23.89 4.21 17.33
N TRP A 181 -24.70 3.35 17.93
CA TRP A 181 -25.65 3.70 19.00
C TRP A 181 -25.69 2.59 20.05
N VAL A 182 -26.12 2.93 21.27
CA VAL A 182 -26.28 1.95 22.35
C VAL A 182 -27.63 1.26 22.24
N THR A 183 -27.64 -0.07 22.35
CA THR A 183 -28.86 -0.89 22.48
C THR A 183 -28.53 -2.18 23.22
N ASP A 184 -29.55 -2.85 23.76
CA ASP A 184 -29.35 -4.19 24.30
C ASP A 184 -28.84 -5.12 23.19
N LEU A 185 -27.65 -5.67 23.42
CA LEU A 185 -26.95 -6.50 22.46
C LEU A 185 -26.22 -7.63 23.18
N ASP A 186 -26.74 -8.83 23.02
CA ASP A 186 -26.13 -10.05 23.56
C ASP A 186 -25.40 -10.78 22.44
N VAL A 187 -24.13 -11.11 22.64
CA VAL A 187 -23.32 -11.90 21.71
C VAL A 187 -22.56 -12.96 22.49
N GLU A 188 -22.75 -14.22 22.09
CA GLU A 188 -22.04 -15.37 22.64
C GLU A 188 -21.48 -16.21 21.49
N ILE A 189 -20.18 -16.49 21.53
CA ILE A 189 -19.49 -17.26 20.50
C ILE A 189 -18.63 -18.29 21.21
N THR A 190 -19.05 -19.56 21.16
CA THR A 190 -18.32 -20.71 21.71
C THR A 190 -17.80 -21.61 20.60
N ALA A 191 -17.02 -22.63 20.97
CA ALA A 191 -16.55 -23.65 20.03
C ALA A 191 -17.70 -24.44 19.38
N GLU A 192 -18.87 -24.52 20.03
CA GLU A 192 -20.03 -25.28 19.58
C GLU A 192 -21.09 -24.42 18.90
N ARG A 193 -21.31 -23.19 19.38
CA ARG A 193 -22.43 -22.35 18.95
C ARG A 193 -22.11 -20.87 19.01
N ALA A 194 -22.58 -20.14 18.01
CA ALA A 194 -22.63 -18.68 17.99
C ALA A 194 -24.09 -18.21 18.08
N THR A 195 -24.37 -17.29 18.99
CA THR A 195 -25.67 -16.63 19.16
C THR A 195 -25.49 -15.12 19.24
N ALA A 196 -26.45 -14.38 18.71
CA ALA A 196 -26.59 -12.98 19.04
C ALA A 196 -28.05 -12.55 19.04
N ARG A 197 -28.35 -11.52 19.84
CA ARG A 197 -29.64 -10.85 19.94
C ARG A 197 -29.42 -9.36 20.01
N VAL A 198 -29.95 -8.63 19.04
CA VAL A 198 -29.96 -7.16 18.98
C VAL A 198 -31.39 -6.71 19.27
N ALA A 199 -31.57 -5.83 20.26
CA ALA A 199 -32.86 -5.23 20.55
C ALA A 199 -33.15 -4.02 19.63
N ASN A 200 -34.44 -3.71 19.48
CA ASN A 200 -34.90 -2.44 18.91
C ASN A 200 -35.11 -1.39 20.02
N ALA A 201 -35.55 -0.20 19.64
CA ALA A 201 -35.84 0.89 20.56
C ALA A 201 -36.92 0.57 21.63
N ASP A 202 -37.77 -0.42 21.39
CA ASP A 202 -38.81 -0.86 22.33
C ASP A 202 -38.33 -2.01 23.24
N GLY A 203 -37.04 -2.37 23.20
CA GLY A 203 -36.46 -3.50 23.93
C GLY A 203 -36.82 -4.88 23.37
N ALA A 204 -37.62 -4.96 22.32
CA ALA A 204 -37.97 -6.20 21.63
C ALA A 204 -36.81 -6.67 20.73
N VAL A 205 -36.74 -7.98 20.45
CA VAL A 205 -35.75 -8.54 19.51
C VAL A 205 -35.98 -7.99 18.10
N ASP A 206 -34.99 -7.28 17.57
CA ASP A 206 -34.97 -6.82 16.19
C ASP A 206 -34.35 -7.88 15.27
N VAL A 207 -33.14 -8.29 15.62
CA VAL A 207 -32.36 -9.30 14.92
C VAL A 207 -31.83 -10.30 15.93
N ALA A 208 -32.05 -11.58 15.68
CA ALA A 208 -31.36 -12.64 16.39
C ALA A 208 -30.87 -13.72 15.44
N PHE A 209 -29.74 -14.34 15.78
CA PHE A 209 -29.27 -15.54 15.11
C PHE A 209 -28.78 -16.57 16.12
N SER A 210 -28.85 -17.83 15.71
CA SER A 210 -28.21 -18.95 16.39
C SER A 210 -27.74 -19.93 15.33
N ALA A 211 -26.44 -20.24 15.34
CA ALA A 211 -25.82 -21.17 14.40
C ALA A 211 -24.77 -22.02 15.11
N ARG A 212 -24.55 -23.25 14.65
CA ARG A 212 -23.40 -24.04 15.11
C ARG A 212 -22.12 -23.34 14.65
N THR A 213 -21.14 -23.24 15.55
CA THR A 213 -19.82 -22.71 15.19
C THR A 213 -19.16 -23.70 14.22
N PRO A 214 -18.67 -23.26 13.05
CA PRO A 214 -17.94 -24.13 12.14
C PRO A 214 -16.71 -24.73 12.81
N ARG A 215 -16.22 -25.88 12.32
CA ARG A 215 -14.97 -26.45 12.81
C ARG A 215 -13.86 -25.42 12.64
N GLN A 216 -13.19 -25.09 13.75
CA GLN A 216 -12.11 -24.10 13.77
C GLN A 216 -10.78 -24.78 13.47
N GLN A 217 -9.95 -24.13 12.67
CA GLN A 217 -8.54 -24.42 12.51
C GLN A 217 -7.75 -23.42 13.36
N ALA A 218 -6.86 -23.93 14.21
CA ALA A 218 -5.96 -23.12 15.01
C ALA A 218 -4.77 -22.65 14.17
N HIS A 219 -4.28 -21.46 14.48
CA HIS A 219 -3.10 -20.86 13.86
C HIS A 219 -2.19 -20.32 14.96
N ALA A 220 -0.88 -20.30 14.70
CA ALA A 220 0.06 -19.67 15.61
C ALA A 220 -0.10 -18.14 15.55
N GLY A 221 0.18 -17.46 16.66
CA GLY A 221 0.13 -16.00 16.71
C GLY A 221 1.03 -15.37 15.65
N GLY A 222 0.51 -14.40 14.91
CA GLY A 222 1.24 -13.67 13.85
C GLY A 222 1.26 -14.36 12.49
N THR A 223 0.88 -15.63 12.37
CA THR A 223 0.94 -16.35 11.08
C THR A 223 -0.26 -16.06 10.18
N LYS A 224 -1.41 -15.70 10.77
CA LYS A 224 -2.61 -15.31 10.01
C LYS A 224 -3.18 -14.00 10.55
N VAL A 225 -3.01 -12.94 9.78
CA VAL A 225 -3.51 -11.60 10.13
C VAL A 225 -4.54 -11.16 9.09
N SER A 226 -5.80 -11.07 9.49
CA SER A 226 -6.88 -10.56 8.63
C SER A 226 -6.95 -9.04 8.72
N THR A 227 -7.23 -8.39 7.60
CA THR A 227 -7.32 -6.94 7.51
C THR A 227 -8.69 -6.49 6.99
N LEU A 228 -9.31 -5.55 7.71
CA LEU A 228 -10.57 -4.92 7.33
C LEU A 228 -10.38 -3.40 7.27
N THR A 229 -10.56 -2.82 6.08
CA THR A 229 -10.61 -1.37 5.90
C THR A 229 -12.05 -0.92 5.84
N SER A 230 -12.44 -0.07 6.78
CA SER A 230 -13.79 0.48 6.86
C SER A 230 -13.80 1.95 6.47
N TYR A 231 -14.73 2.36 5.61
CA TYR A 231 -14.90 3.75 5.20
C TYR A 231 -16.01 4.43 5.98
N THR A 232 -15.73 5.62 6.51
CA THR A 232 -16.70 6.49 7.19
C THR A 232 -16.61 7.91 6.63
N ARG A 233 -17.66 8.71 6.87
CA ARG A 233 -17.70 10.12 6.50
C ARG A 233 -18.05 10.94 7.72
N ARG A 234 -17.21 11.93 8.05
CA ARG A 234 -17.39 12.84 9.18
C ARG A 234 -17.09 14.27 8.71
N ASP A 235 -17.96 15.21 9.04
CA ASP A 235 -17.81 16.63 8.68
C ASP A 235 -17.53 16.88 7.17
N GLY A 236 -18.13 16.06 6.31
CA GLY A 236 -17.95 16.14 4.86
C GLY A 236 -16.67 15.50 4.31
N ALA A 237 -15.75 15.06 5.17
CA ALA A 237 -14.53 14.36 4.79
C ALA A 237 -14.65 12.85 4.91
N TRP A 238 -13.95 12.13 4.03
CA TRP A 238 -13.84 10.66 4.06
C TRP A 238 -12.70 10.23 4.96
N PHE A 239 -12.96 9.22 5.78
CA PHE A 239 -11.97 8.58 6.65
C PHE A 239 -11.95 7.08 6.36
N SER A 240 -10.79 6.46 6.54
CA SER A 240 -10.63 5.02 6.48
C SER A 240 -10.02 4.53 7.78
N THR A 241 -10.63 3.52 8.38
CA THR A 241 -10.13 2.87 9.59
C THR A 241 -9.64 1.48 9.24
N LEU A 242 -8.35 1.24 9.48
CA LEU A 242 -7.73 -0.07 9.31
C LEU A 242 -7.89 -0.89 10.60
N ASN A 243 -8.45 -2.08 10.48
CA ASN A 243 -8.49 -3.05 11.57
C ASN A 243 -7.66 -4.27 11.17
N GLN A 244 -6.77 -4.70 12.06
CA GLN A 244 -6.00 -5.92 11.90
C GLN A 244 -6.39 -6.90 13.00
N THR A 245 -6.62 -8.15 12.62
CA THR A 245 -6.97 -9.23 13.55
C THR A 245 -5.95 -10.36 13.42
N ASN A 246 -5.20 -10.60 14.50
CA ASN A 246 -4.37 -11.78 14.66
C ASN A 246 -5.26 -13.00 14.90
N LEU A 247 -5.49 -13.80 13.87
CA LEU A 247 -6.45 -14.90 13.88
C LEU A 247 -5.83 -16.16 14.49
N LEU A 248 -6.16 -16.44 15.75
CA LEU A 248 -5.69 -17.65 16.45
C LEU A 248 -6.52 -18.89 16.14
N ALA A 249 -7.78 -18.71 15.76
CA ALA A 249 -8.66 -19.78 15.33
C ALA A 249 -9.70 -19.25 14.35
N THR A 250 -9.96 -19.98 13.26
CA THR A 250 -10.96 -19.62 12.26
C THR A 250 -11.68 -20.83 11.70
N GLY A 251 -12.96 -20.70 11.37
CA GLY A 251 -13.71 -21.73 10.66
C GLY A 251 -14.82 -21.12 9.82
N THR A 252 -15.06 -21.69 8.64
CA THR A 252 -16.06 -21.22 7.68
C THR A 252 -16.97 -22.39 7.28
N ALA A 253 -18.26 -22.12 7.14
CA ALA A 253 -19.23 -23.07 6.60
C ALA A 253 -20.08 -22.39 5.51
N LEU A 254 -20.18 -23.05 4.36
CA LEU A 254 -21.10 -22.64 3.29
C LEU A 254 -22.48 -23.25 3.55
N PHE A 255 -23.54 -22.43 3.40
CA PHE A 255 -24.93 -22.85 3.56
C PHE A 255 -25.23 -23.61 4.89
N PRO A 256 -24.93 -23.00 6.06
CA PRO A 256 -25.12 -23.68 7.34
C PRO A 256 -26.59 -24.08 7.55
N PRO A 257 -26.87 -25.33 7.98
CA PRO A 257 -28.25 -25.79 8.16
C PRO A 257 -28.94 -25.00 9.28
N ARG A 258 -30.13 -24.47 8.96
CA ARG A 258 -31.04 -23.75 9.88
C ARG A 258 -30.40 -22.55 10.60
N ILE A 259 -30.12 -21.47 9.87
CA ILE A 259 -30.18 -20.14 10.49
C ILE A 259 -31.66 -19.91 10.86
N ARG A 260 -31.97 -19.66 12.13
CA ARG A 260 -33.31 -19.22 12.55
C ARG A 260 -33.30 -17.69 12.63
N PRO A 261 -33.52 -16.94 11.53
CA PRO A 261 -33.69 -15.51 11.62
C PRO A 261 -35.04 -15.24 12.28
N HIS A 262 -35.03 -14.71 13.50
CA HIS A 262 -36.17 -13.96 14.00
C HIS A 262 -35.96 -12.51 13.58
N ALA A 263 -36.57 -12.13 12.46
CA ALA A 263 -36.71 -10.74 12.06
C ALA A 263 -38.20 -10.41 12.03
N ARG A 264 -38.65 -9.43 12.82
CA ARG A 264 -40.04 -8.98 12.78
C ARG A 264 -40.27 -8.34 11.40
N ARG A 265 -41.26 -8.81 10.62
CA ARG A 265 -41.73 -8.06 9.45
C ARG A 265 -42.28 -6.73 9.95
N ARG A 266 -41.57 -5.62 9.71
CA ARG A 266 -42.11 -4.27 9.99
C ARG A 266 -43.34 -4.03 9.12
N THR A 267 -44.49 -3.93 9.77
CA THR A 267 -45.64 -3.17 9.28
C THR A 267 -45.23 -1.68 9.23
N HIS A 268 -45.66 -0.98 8.19
CA HIS A 268 -45.38 0.44 7.96
C HIS A 268 -45.78 1.31 9.17
N VAL A 269 -44.82 2.04 9.76
CA VAL A 269 -45.10 3.26 10.54
C VAL A 269 -43.95 4.27 10.37
N GLY A 270 -44.29 5.48 9.93
CA GLY A 270 -43.64 6.76 10.28
C GLY A 270 -42.24 7.08 9.75
N ARG A 271 -42.16 7.92 8.72
CA ARG A 271 -40.98 8.76 8.43
C ARG A 271 -40.82 9.85 9.52
N PRO A 272 -39.61 10.24 9.94
CA PRO A 272 -39.38 11.55 10.54
C PRO A 272 -39.27 12.65 9.47
N PRO A 273 -39.52 13.92 9.81
CA PRO A 273 -39.84 14.96 8.84
C PRO A 273 -38.59 15.60 8.26
N PHE A 274 -38.55 15.74 6.93
CA PHE A 274 -37.76 16.77 6.26
C PHE A 274 -38.71 17.58 5.38
N THR A 275 -38.69 18.88 5.61
CA THR A 275 -39.50 19.92 4.98
C THR A 275 -39.20 20.06 3.49
N GLN A 276 -40.26 20.25 2.69
CA GLN A 276 -40.26 20.50 1.26
C GLN A 276 -40.08 21.98 0.92
N ALA A 277 -39.45 22.25 -0.22
CA ALA A 277 -39.87 23.17 -1.31
C ALA A 277 -38.87 22.97 -2.48
N GLY A 278 -39.18 22.88 -3.77
CA GLY A 278 -40.36 23.08 -4.62
C GLY A 278 -40.06 22.49 -6.04
N PRO A 279 -40.92 22.68 -7.07
CA PRO A 279 -41.27 21.61 -8.02
C PRO A 279 -40.91 21.86 -9.50
N HIS A 280 -41.24 20.83 -10.31
CA HIS A 280 -41.40 20.79 -11.79
C HIS A 280 -40.19 20.29 -12.58
N ARG A 281 -40.29 19.45 -13.64
CA ARG A 281 -41.41 18.98 -14.47
C ARG A 281 -41.00 17.70 -15.23
N ARG A 282 -41.98 16.86 -15.58
CA ARG A 282 -41.89 15.65 -16.42
C ARG A 282 -41.61 15.96 -17.90
N ALA A 283 -40.97 15.02 -18.59
CA ALA A 283 -41.30 14.42 -19.90
C ALA A 283 -40.00 13.83 -20.48
N GLY A 284 -39.93 12.73 -21.23
CA GLY A 284 -40.87 11.81 -21.83
C GLY A 284 -40.02 10.73 -22.50
N ARG A 285 -40.56 9.50 -22.57
CA ARG A 285 -39.99 8.41 -23.38
C ARG A 285 -40.09 8.79 -24.86
N GLU A 286 -39.16 8.29 -25.68
CA GLU A 286 -39.53 7.48 -26.85
C GLU A 286 -38.33 6.73 -27.46
N HIS A 287 -38.61 5.48 -27.82
CA HIS A 287 -37.80 4.57 -28.61
C HIS A 287 -37.63 5.07 -30.04
N TRP A 288 -36.49 4.81 -30.70
CA TRP A 288 -36.47 4.40 -32.11
C TRP A 288 -35.31 3.44 -32.39
N SER A 289 -35.59 2.51 -33.29
CA SER A 289 -34.89 1.28 -33.65
C SER A 289 -33.94 1.41 -34.82
N ALA A 290 -33.13 0.36 -34.99
CA ALA A 290 -32.04 0.16 -35.94
C ALA A 290 -32.37 0.33 -37.43
N GLY A 291 -31.31 0.68 -38.19
CA GLY A 291 -31.21 0.51 -39.63
C GLY A 291 -29.75 0.58 -40.10
N ARG A 292 -29.23 -0.52 -40.67
CA ARG A 292 -28.05 -0.59 -41.57
C ARG A 292 -28.57 -0.80 -43.00
N PRO A 293 -27.87 -0.34 -44.06
CA PRO A 293 -26.86 -1.18 -44.78
C PRO A 293 -25.64 -0.35 -45.32
N ALA A 294 -24.39 -0.85 -45.35
CA ALA A 294 -23.66 -1.72 -46.30
C ALA A 294 -23.00 -1.03 -47.53
N HIS A 295 -21.81 -1.54 -47.90
CA HIS A 295 -20.92 -1.27 -49.08
C HIS A 295 -19.81 -0.21 -48.87
N ALA A 296 -18.55 -0.34 -49.33
CA ALA A 296 -17.83 -1.34 -50.14
C ALA A 296 -16.29 -1.23 -49.89
N ARG A 297 -15.53 -2.26 -50.28
CA ARG A 297 -14.04 -2.32 -50.36
C ARG A 297 -13.49 -1.56 -51.59
N PRO A 298 -12.17 -1.32 -51.67
CA PRO A 298 -11.36 -2.19 -52.54
C PRO A 298 -10.00 -2.62 -51.98
N VAL A 299 -9.41 -3.58 -52.71
CA VAL A 299 -8.20 -4.38 -52.52
C VAL A 299 -7.00 -3.71 -53.19
N LEU A 300 -5.79 -3.88 -52.65
CA LEU A 300 -4.54 -3.97 -53.44
C LEU A 300 -3.55 -4.92 -52.75
N ARG A 301 -2.84 -5.71 -53.56
CA ARG A 301 -1.93 -6.83 -53.21
C ARG A 301 -0.60 -6.62 -54.00
N PRO A 302 0.43 -7.47 -53.87
CA PRO A 302 1.71 -7.19 -53.21
C PRO A 302 2.91 -7.07 -54.19
N LEU A 303 4.09 -6.67 -53.68
CA LEU A 303 5.39 -6.92 -54.33
C LEU A 303 6.42 -7.39 -53.30
N THR A 304 7.16 -8.43 -53.66
CA THR A 304 8.12 -9.19 -52.84
C THR A 304 9.58 -8.83 -53.14
N THR A 305 10.42 -9.04 -52.11
CA THR A 305 11.83 -9.53 -52.11
C THR A 305 12.99 -8.64 -52.59
N ALA A 306 13.91 -8.35 -51.63
CA ALA A 306 15.39 -8.40 -51.66
C ALA A 306 15.91 -7.44 -50.56
N LEU A 307 16.83 -7.72 -49.62
CA LEU A 307 17.94 -8.68 -49.53
C LEU A 307 18.26 -8.98 -48.06
N HIS A 308 18.47 -10.26 -47.77
CA HIS A 308 19.19 -10.74 -46.59
C HIS A 308 20.66 -10.32 -46.64
N ARG A 309 21.19 -9.73 -45.56
CA ARG A 309 22.61 -9.89 -45.15
C ARG A 309 22.84 -9.40 -43.72
N LYS A 310 22.59 -10.31 -42.77
CA LYS A 310 23.30 -10.54 -41.49
C LYS A 310 22.38 -11.33 -40.53
N ALA A 311 22.01 -12.54 -40.94
CA ALA A 311 21.51 -13.55 -40.02
C ALA A 311 22.70 -14.46 -39.71
N SER A 312 23.44 -14.16 -38.64
CA SER A 312 24.38 -15.10 -38.06
C SER A 312 24.31 -14.94 -36.54
N ALA A 313 23.90 -16.04 -35.89
CA ALA A 313 23.67 -16.23 -34.46
C ALA A 313 22.43 -15.57 -33.82
N MET A 314 21.23 -15.79 -34.38
CA MET A 314 20.02 -15.72 -33.54
C MET A 314 19.95 -16.99 -32.70
N THR A 315 20.34 -16.92 -31.43
CA THR A 315 19.94 -17.93 -30.44
C THR A 315 18.41 -17.88 -30.39
N SER A 316 17.74 -18.97 -30.74
CA SER A 316 16.28 -19.04 -30.66
C SER A 316 15.85 -18.76 -29.20
N VAL A 317 14.97 -17.77 -29.01
CA VAL A 317 14.38 -17.48 -27.69
C VAL A 317 13.65 -18.75 -27.21
N PRO A 318 13.96 -19.29 -26.01
CA PRO A 318 13.34 -20.51 -25.52
C PRO A 318 11.86 -20.27 -25.19
N PRO A 319 10.99 -21.29 -25.30
CA PRO A 319 9.56 -21.16 -25.00
C PRO A 319 9.28 -20.96 -23.49
N SER A 320 10.19 -21.38 -22.63
CA SER A 320 10.18 -21.18 -21.19
C SER A 320 11.47 -20.52 -20.71
N MET A 321 11.41 -19.90 -19.54
CA MET A 321 12.52 -19.24 -18.86
C MET A 321 12.43 -19.45 -17.36
N ARG A 322 13.56 -19.28 -16.67
CA ARG A 322 13.59 -19.22 -15.21
C ARG A 322 13.26 -17.80 -14.74
N ALA A 323 12.42 -17.69 -13.72
CA ALA A 323 12.07 -16.45 -13.07
C ALA A 323 11.81 -16.66 -11.57
N ILE A 324 11.84 -15.58 -10.82
CA ILE A 324 11.44 -15.59 -9.41
C ILE A 324 9.93 -15.37 -9.32
N VAL A 325 9.25 -16.36 -8.75
CA VAL A 325 7.83 -16.34 -8.41
C VAL A 325 7.68 -16.14 -6.91
N VAL A 326 6.64 -15.43 -6.51
CA VAL A 326 6.25 -15.28 -5.11
C VAL A 326 5.20 -16.34 -4.81
N ASP A 327 5.50 -17.29 -3.91
CA ASP A 327 4.53 -18.32 -3.51
C ASP A 327 3.45 -17.77 -2.55
N ASP A 328 2.48 -18.61 -2.17
CA ASP A 328 1.37 -18.24 -1.30
C ASP A 328 1.85 -17.81 0.11
N GLU A 329 2.98 -18.34 0.57
CA GLU A 329 3.67 -17.97 1.80
C GLU A 329 4.57 -16.73 1.66
N LYS A 330 4.61 -16.11 0.48
CA LYS A 330 5.45 -14.97 0.11
C LYS A 330 6.95 -15.28 0.07
N ASN A 331 7.39 -16.51 -0.12
CA ASN A 331 8.79 -16.84 -0.39
C ASN A 331 9.17 -16.53 -1.83
N LEU A 332 10.46 -16.29 -2.08
CA LEU A 332 10.97 -16.09 -3.44
C LEU A 332 11.52 -17.39 -3.97
N VAL A 333 10.79 -18.02 -4.89
CA VAL A 333 11.15 -19.31 -5.46
C VAL A 333 11.56 -19.15 -6.92
N LEU A 334 12.64 -19.83 -7.30
CA LEU A 334 13.02 -19.93 -8.71
C LEU A 334 12.13 -20.98 -9.38
N ASP A 335 11.39 -20.57 -10.41
CA ASP A 335 10.46 -21.42 -11.13
C ASP A 335 10.64 -21.26 -12.64
N GLU A 336 10.15 -22.24 -13.40
CA GLU A 336 10.13 -22.24 -14.85
C GLU A 336 8.76 -21.76 -15.36
N ILE A 337 8.74 -20.61 -16.03
CA ILE A 337 7.54 -19.96 -16.56
C ILE A 337 7.65 -19.73 -18.07
N PRO A 338 6.54 -19.50 -18.79
CA PRO A 338 6.59 -19.16 -20.20
C PRO A 338 7.40 -17.88 -20.46
N THR A 339 8.26 -17.90 -21.49
CA THR A 339 8.99 -16.70 -21.90
C THR A 339 8.00 -15.68 -22.48
N PRO A 340 8.01 -14.42 -22.02
CA PRO A 340 7.06 -13.43 -22.52
C PRO A 340 7.39 -13.04 -23.97
N VAL A 341 6.35 -12.70 -24.73
CA VAL A 341 6.48 -12.26 -26.13
C VAL A 341 6.25 -10.74 -26.17
N PRO A 342 7.14 -9.95 -26.78
CA PRO A 342 6.97 -8.50 -26.84
C PRO A 342 5.77 -8.12 -27.70
N ALA A 343 4.90 -7.25 -27.19
CA ALA A 343 3.80 -6.67 -27.95
C ALA A 343 4.27 -5.49 -28.82
N ALA A 344 3.34 -4.86 -29.54
CA ALA A 344 3.66 -3.68 -30.35
C ALA A 344 4.28 -2.57 -29.50
N GLY A 345 5.40 -2.00 -29.95
CA GLY A 345 6.16 -0.98 -29.22
C GLY A 345 7.05 -1.49 -28.08
N GLU A 346 7.16 -2.81 -27.90
CA GLU A 346 7.97 -3.43 -26.85
C GLU A 346 9.12 -4.26 -27.43
N VAL A 347 10.16 -4.46 -26.63
CA VAL A 347 11.29 -5.35 -26.93
C VAL A 347 11.38 -6.46 -25.91
N LEU A 348 11.97 -7.58 -26.30
CA LEU A 348 12.38 -8.63 -25.37
C LEU A 348 13.88 -8.48 -25.11
N VAL A 349 14.22 -8.28 -23.85
CA VAL A 349 15.61 -8.22 -23.37
C VAL A 349 15.96 -9.55 -22.72
N ARG A 350 17.05 -10.16 -23.15
CA ARG A 350 17.71 -11.24 -22.41
C ARG A 350 18.52 -10.60 -21.29
N VAL A 351 18.09 -10.83 -20.06
CA VAL A 351 18.61 -10.16 -18.86
C VAL A 351 20.00 -10.69 -18.51
N GLU A 352 20.94 -9.77 -18.38
CA GLU A 352 22.28 -10.03 -17.86
C GLU A 352 22.32 -9.81 -16.34
N ALA A 353 21.69 -8.73 -15.86
CA ALA A 353 21.52 -8.46 -14.45
C ALA A 353 20.21 -7.69 -14.18
N ALA A 354 19.67 -7.88 -12.98
CA ALA A 354 18.49 -7.18 -12.47
C ALA A 354 18.80 -6.49 -11.14
N GLY A 355 18.37 -5.25 -10.98
CA GLY A 355 18.55 -4.50 -9.74
C GLY A 355 17.47 -4.81 -8.71
N ILE A 356 17.86 -5.03 -7.45
CA ILE A 356 16.94 -5.15 -6.32
C ILE A 356 16.65 -3.75 -5.76
N ASN A 357 15.37 -3.46 -5.54
CA ASN A 357 14.87 -2.20 -5.02
C ASN A 357 14.05 -2.40 -3.74
N ARG A 358 13.98 -1.36 -2.90
CA ARG A 358 13.14 -1.38 -1.69
C ARG A 358 11.66 -1.59 -2.03
N ALA A 359 11.23 -1.07 -3.18
CA ALA A 359 9.89 -1.27 -3.71
C ALA A 359 9.56 -2.75 -3.99
N ASP A 360 10.55 -3.59 -4.34
CA ASP A 360 10.34 -5.03 -4.55
C ASP A 360 9.99 -5.74 -3.23
N LEU A 361 10.59 -5.33 -2.12
CA LEU A 361 10.26 -5.86 -0.79
C LEU A 361 8.85 -5.46 -0.38
N MET A 362 8.45 -4.22 -0.66
CA MET A 362 7.08 -3.76 -0.39
C MET A 362 6.06 -4.46 -1.30
N GLN A 363 6.40 -4.74 -2.55
CA GLN A 363 5.58 -5.53 -3.47
C GLN A 363 5.37 -6.94 -2.93
N ARG A 364 6.46 -7.62 -2.54
CA ARG A 364 6.41 -8.96 -1.91
C ARG A 364 5.49 -8.98 -0.69
N GLN A 365 5.49 -7.92 0.11
CA GLN A 365 4.62 -7.80 1.29
C GLN A 365 3.15 -7.49 0.95
N GLY A 366 2.84 -7.10 -0.29
CA GLY A 366 1.51 -6.66 -0.74
C GLY A 366 1.22 -5.18 -0.53
N LEU A 367 2.24 -4.39 -0.13
CA LEU A 367 2.11 -2.97 0.19
C LEU A 367 2.38 -2.05 -1.01
N TYR A 368 2.94 -2.58 -2.10
CA TYR A 368 3.29 -1.82 -3.30
C TYR A 368 3.06 -2.66 -4.58
N PRO A 369 1.79 -2.96 -4.93
CA PRO A 369 1.48 -3.83 -6.06
C PRO A 369 1.90 -3.20 -7.40
N PRO A 370 2.22 -4.02 -8.42
CA PRO A 370 2.49 -3.51 -9.76
C PRO A 370 1.26 -2.76 -10.35
N PRO A 371 1.47 -1.81 -11.26
CA PRO A 371 0.39 -1.21 -12.03
C PRO A 371 -0.44 -2.27 -12.79
N PRO A 372 -1.74 -2.03 -13.05
CA PRO A 372 -2.56 -2.95 -13.83
C PRO A 372 -1.94 -3.27 -15.21
N GLY A 373 -1.93 -4.56 -15.57
CA GLY A 373 -1.39 -5.04 -16.85
C GLY A 373 0.11 -5.33 -16.85
N ILE A 374 0.81 -5.04 -15.75
CA ILE A 374 2.21 -5.45 -15.55
C ILE A 374 2.23 -6.85 -14.93
N THR A 375 3.24 -7.65 -15.32
CA THR A 375 3.48 -8.98 -14.76
C THR A 375 3.67 -8.97 -13.24
N ASP A 376 3.29 -10.06 -12.58
CA ASP A 376 3.52 -10.27 -11.14
C ASP A 376 4.97 -10.64 -10.82
N VAL A 377 5.75 -11.06 -11.84
CA VAL A 377 7.21 -11.23 -11.69
C VAL A 377 7.81 -9.89 -11.25
N MET A 378 8.56 -9.90 -10.15
CA MET A 378 9.14 -8.68 -9.58
C MET A 378 10.32 -8.15 -10.39
N GLY A 379 10.90 -7.01 -9.97
CA GLY A 379 12.08 -6.42 -10.58
C GLY A 379 11.74 -5.21 -11.43
N MET A 380 12.26 -4.06 -11.02
CA MET A 380 11.95 -2.74 -11.61
C MET A 380 13.06 -2.20 -12.51
N GLU A 381 14.18 -2.90 -12.65
CA GLU A 381 15.25 -2.52 -13.58
C GLU A 381 16.08 -3.73 -14.00
N VAL A 382 16.61 -3.65 -15.22
CA VAL A 382 17.51 -4.66 -15.79
C VAL A 382 18.59 -4.02 -16.65
N SER A 383 19.65 -4.78 -16.92
CA SER A 383 20.49 -4.65 -18.10
C SER A 383 20.53 -5.95 -18.89
N GLY A 384 20.83 -5.88 -20.18
CA GLY A 384 20.91 -7.07 -21.02
C GLY A 384 21.01 -6.76 -22.50
N THR A 385 20.70 -7.77 -23.32
CA THR A 385 20.75 -7.66 -24.78
C THR A 385 19.35 -7.79 -25.37
N VAL A 386 18.99 -6.93 -26.32
CA VAL A 386 17.74 -7.05 -27.08
C VAL A 386 17.79 -8.31 -27.95
N VAL A 387 16.81 -9.20 -27.82
CA VAL A 387 16.75 -10.49 -28.56
C VAL A 387 15.53 -10.62 -29.47
N ALA A 388 14.49 -9.81 -29.26
CA ALA A 388 13.34 -9.72 -30.15
C ALA A 388 12.68 -8.33 -30.07
N LEU A 389 12.00 -7.94 -31.15
CA LEU A 389 11.25 -6.69 -31.25
C LEU A 389 9.79 -7.00 -31.56
N GLY A 390 8.89 -6.27 -30.90
CA GLY A 390 7.49 -6.20 -31.30
C GLY A 390 7.29 -5.32 -32.54
N SER A 391 6.07 -5.31 -33.07
CA SER A 391 5.76 -4.46 -34.23
C SER A 391 5.82 -2.97 -33.87
N GLY A 392 6.27 -2.14 -34.82
CA GLY A 392 6.30 -0.68 -34.66
C GLY A 392 7.32 -0.16 -33.65
N VAL A 393 8.34 -0.95 -33.30
CA VAL A 393 9.49 -0.49 -32.52
C VAL A 393 10.47 0.20 -33.47
N ASP A 394 10.74 1.47 -33.20
CA ASP A 394 11.78 2.27 -33.86
C ASP A 394 12.90 2.59 -32.86
N GLY A 395 14.16 2.52 -33.30
CA GLY A 395 15.34 2.82 -32.47
C GLY A 395 16.18 1.58 -32.16
N PRO A 396 15.82 0.74 -31.17
CA PRO A 396 16.63 -0.40 -30.76
C PRO A 396 16.60 -1.55 -31.79
N ALA A 397 17.72 -2.24 -31.92
CA ALA A 397 17.91 -3.41 -32.77
C ALA A 397 18.23 -4.67 -31.96
N VAL A 398 17.93 -5.83 -32.54
CA VAL A 398 18.38 -7.12 -31.97
C VAL A 398 19.90 -7.14 -31.91
N GLY A 399 20.45 -7.45 -30.74
CA GLY A 399 21.88 -7.42 -30.45
C GLY A 399 22.33 -6.19 -29.66
N ASP A 400 21.50 -5.16 -29.52
CA ASP A 400 21.85 -3.97 -28.74
C ASP A 400 21.93 -4.28 -27.25
N GLU A 401 22.96 -3.77 -26.60
CA GLU A 401 23.11 -3.77 -25.15
C GLU A 401 22.38 -2.56 -24.56
N VAL A 402 21.48 -2.84 -23.62
CA VAL A 402 20.57 -1.85 -23.03
C VAL A 402 20.45 -2.03 -21.53
N CYS A 403 20.03 -0.97 -20.85
CA CYS A 403 19.44 -1.06 -19.51
C CYS A 403 18.04 -0.41 -19.52
N ALA A 404 17.21 -0.73 -18.54
CA ALA A 404 15.81 -0.36 -18.59
C ALA A 404 15.22 -0.02 -17.22
N LEU A 405 14.40 1.04 -17.19
CA LEU A 405 13.53 1.39 -16.07
C LEU A 405 12.16 0.75 -16.31
N MET A 406 11.77 -0.26 -15.54
CA MET A 406 10.57 -1.06 -15.78
C MET A 406 9.61 -1.04 -14.58
N ALA A 407 8.42 -1.61 -14.75
CA ALA A 407 7.41 -1.66 -13.69
C ALA A 407 7.28 -3.03 -13.03
N GLY A 408 8.01 -4.04 -13.50
CA GLY A 408 7.94 -5.45 -13.10
C GLY A 408 8.51 -6.33 -14.21
N GLY A 409 8.95 -7.55 -13.88
CA GLY A 409 9.46 -8.56 -14.82
C GLY A 409 10.97 -8.76 -14.82
N GLY A 410 11.72 -8.01 -14.01
CA GLY A 410 13.18 -8.02 -14.05
C GLY A 410 13.83 -9.23 -13.39
N TYR A 411 13.17 -9.90 -12.44
CA TYR A 411 13.70 -11.09 -11.77
C TYR A 411 13.50 -12.35 -12.62
N ALA A 412 14.02 -12.33 -13.84
CA ALA A 412 13.86 -13.38 -14.84
C ALA A 412 15.03 -13.41 -15.80
N GLU A 413 15.16 -14.48 -16.59
CA GLU A 413 16.14 -14.57 -17.69
C GLU A 413 15.76 -13.70 -18.89
N TYR A 414 14.47 -13.38 -19.07
CA TYR A 414 14.00 -12.49 -20.12
C TYR A 414 12.92 -11.54 -19.59
N ALA A 415 12.95 -10.29 -20.05
CA ALA A 415 12.01 -9.25 -19.67
C ALA A 415 11.48 -8.51 -20.90
N VAL A 416 10.17 -8.27 -20.92
CA VAL A 416 9.55 -7.39 -21.91
C VAL A 416 9.61 -5.94 -21.42
N VAL A 417 10.06 -5.04 -22.29
CA VAL A 417 10.27 -3.63 -21.96
C VAL A 417 9.71 -2.76 -23.08
N PRO A 418 8.84 -1.78 -22.79
CA PRO A 418 8.48 -0.75 -23.77
C PRO A 418 9.71 -0.01 -24.26
N ALA A 419 9.86 0.16 -25.58
CA ALA A 419 11.09 0.71 -26.17
C ALA A 419 11.45 2.10 -25.63
N ALA A 420 10.46 2.91 -25.26
CA ALA A 420 10.63 4.24 -24.68
C ALA A 420 11.21 4.24 -23.25
N GLN A 421 11.39 3.08 -22.62
CA GLN A 421 11.98 2.90 -21.29
C GLN A 421 13.40 2.33 -21.35
N LEU A 422 13.93 2.07 -22.55
CA LEU A 422 15.31 1.65 -22.74
C LEU A 422 16.24 2.84 -22.62
N LEU A 423 17.38 2.62 -21.97
CA LEU A 423 18.54 3.48 -21.97
C LEU A 423 19.70 2.71 -22.60
N PRO A 424 20.57 3.37 -23.38
CA PRO A 424 21.81 2.74 -23.82
C PRO A 424 22.68 2.40 -22.60
N VAL A 425 23.54 1.40 -22.70
CA VAL A 425 24.57 1.20 -21.68
C VAL A 425 25.60 2.34 -21.78
N PRO A 426 25.86 3.12 -20.71
CA PRO A 426 26.86 4.19 -20.77
C PRO A 426 28.24 3.64 -21.13
N ALA A 427 28.97 4.37 -21.98
CA ALA A 427 30.33 3.98 -22.33
C ALA A 427 31.22 3.81 -21.08
N GLY A 428 31.93 2.69 -20.99
CA GLY A 428 32.82 2.38 -19.86
C GLY A 428 32.15 1.70 -18.66
N VAL A 429 30.83 1.50 -18.68
CA VAL A 429 30.12 0.73 -17.64
C VAL A 429 29.93 -0.72 -18.10
N PRO A 430 30.38 -1.73 -17.32
CA PRO A 430 30.11 -3.13 -17.64
C PRO A 430 28.61 -3.42 -17.73
N LEU A 431 28.17 -4.26 -18.67
CA LEU A 431 26.75 -4.56 -18.88
C LEU A 431 26.04 -4.99 -17.59
N VAL A 432 26.64 -5.89 -16.81
CA VAL A 432 26.11 -6.33 -15.50
C VAL A 432 25.84 -5.13 -14.58
N ASP A 433 26.81 -4.22 -14.47
CA ASP A 433 26.74 -3.08 -13.55
C ASP A 433 25.81 -1.98 -14.04
N ALA A 434 25.51 -1.94 -15.35
CA ALA A 434 24.52 -1.04 -15.91
C ALA A 434 23.11 -1.28 -15.34
N ALA A 435 22.80 -2.49 -14.83
CA ALA A 435 21.53 -2.76 -14.15
C ALA A 435 21.36 -1.98 -12.83
N ALA A 436 22.43 -1.38 -12.30
CA ALA A 436 22.38 -0.60 -11.07
C ALA A 436 21.92 0.85 -11.27
N LEU A 437 21.75 1.31 -12.51
CA LEU A 437 21.53 2.71 -12.86
C LEU A 437 20.05 3.10 -13.09
N PRO A 438 19.21 2.34 -13.81
CA PRO A 438 17.95 2.87 -14.34
C PRO A 438 16.99 3.41 -13.28
N GLU A 439 16.72 2.67 -12.21
CA GLU A 439 15.78 3.12 -11.16
C GLU A 439 16.35 4.30 -10.38
N VAL A 440 17.63 4.27 -10.04
CA VAL A 440 18.25 5.32 -9.22
C VAL A 440 18.46 6.61 -10.01
N ALA A 441 18.94 6.53 -11.26
CA ALA A 441 19.10 7.68 -12.13
C ALA A 441 17.75 8.33 -12.41
N SER A 442 16.76 7.55 -12.83
CA SER A 442 15.43 8.07 -13.14
C SER A 442 14.75 8.69 -11.92
N THR A 443 14.88 8.08 -10.74
CA THR A 443 14.31 8.62 -9.51
C THR A 443 15.01 9.91 -9.10
N VAL A 444 16.35 9.91 -9.04
CA VAL A 444 17.12 11.09 -8.62
C VAL A 444 16.94 12.23 -9.60
N TRP A 445 17.10 12.00 -10.90
CA TRP A 445 16.99 13.06 -11.91
C TRP A 445 15.58 13.68 -11.95
N SER A 446 14.54 12.84 -11.96
CA SER A 446 13.16 13.35 -11.96
C SER A 446 12.81 14.12 -10.69
N THR A 447 13.43 13.79 -9.55
CA THR A 447 13.11 14.42 -8.26
C THR A 447 13.94 15.66 -8.00
N ILE A 448 15.25 15.53 -7.80
CA ILE A 448 16.07 16.66 -7.35
C ILE A 448 16.39 17.63 -8.48
N VAL A 449 16.42 17.18 -9.75
CA VAL A 449 16.72 18.03 -10.90
C VAL A 449 15.45 18.57 -11.55
N MET A 450 14.55 17.70 -12.03
CA MET A 450 13.38 18.15 -12.79
C MET A 450 12.34 18.87 -11.91
N ASP A 451 11.93 18.25 -10.80
CA ASP A 451 10.88 18.80 -9.93
C ASP A 451 11.43 19.78 -8.87
N ALA A 452 12.54 19.43 -8.22
CA ALA A 452 13.18 20.26 -7.19
C ALA A 452 14.30 21.16 -7.69
N GLY A 453 14.61 21.17 -9.00
CA GLY A 453 15.44 22.19 -9.64
C GLY A 453 16.69 22.57 -8.86
N LEU A 454 17.42 21.56 -8.37
CA LEU A 454 18.66 21.71 -7.63
C LEU A 454 19.69 22.48 -8.46
N LYS A 455 20.38 23.43 -7.83
CA LYS A 455 21.37 24.30 -8.46
C LYS A 455 22.74 24.16 -7.79
N ALA A 456 23.77 24.59 -8.51
CA ALA A 456 25.09 24.76 -7.93
C ALA A 456 25.02 25.71 -6.72
N GLY A 457 25.67 25.33 -5.63
CA GLY A 457 25.66 26.06 -4.35
C GLY A 457 24.52 25.71 -3.40
N ASP A 458 23.43 25.07 -3.86
CA ASP A 458 22.36 24.60 -2.99
C ASP A 458 22.88 23.54 -2.00
N LEU A 459 22.27 23.48 -0.81
CA LEU A 459 22.44 22.38 0.13
C LEU A 459 21.32 21.34 -0.05
N LEU A 460 21.69 20.16 -0.53
CA LEU A 460 20.82 18.98 -0.61
C LEU A 460 20.95 18.11 0.66
N LEU A 461 19.85 17.78 1.31
CA LEU A 461 19.79 16.72 2.32
C LEU A 461 19.22 15.44 1.69
N VAL A 462 19.95 14.33 1.79
CA VAL A 462 19.49 13.01 1.34
C VAL A 462 19.31 12.07 2.52
N HIS A 463 18.10 11.57 2.73
CA HIS A 463 17.87 10.53 3.72
C HIS A 463 18.28 9.15 3.20
N GLY A 464 18.94 8.37 4.06
CA GLY A 464 19.43 7.04 3.70
C GLY A 464 20.59 7.10 2.70
N GLY A 465 21.63 7.87 3.01
CA GLY A 465 22.78 8.12 2.12
C GLY A 465 23.48 6.84 1.62
N GLY A 466 23.48 5.76 2.40
CA GLY A 466 24.05 4.46 1.98
C GLY A 466 23.14 3.61 1.08
N SER A 467 21.93 4.04 0.75
CA SER A 467 21.03 3.32 -0.16
C SER A 467 21.42 3.52 -1.63
N GLY A 468 20.84 2.73 -2.55
CA GLY A 468 20.99 2.96 -3.99
C GLY A 468 20.65 4.40 -4.39
N ILE A 469 19.49 4.91 -3.98
CA ILE A 469 19.10 6.31 -4.20
C ILE A 469 20.08 7.28 -3.56
N GLY A 470 20.48 7.01 -2.31
CA GLY A 470 21.37 7.89 -1.55
C GLY A 470 22.73 8.05 -2.22
N THR A 471 23.38 6.93 -2.53
CA THR A 471 24.71 6.89 -3.17
C THR A 471 24.71 7.55 -4.55
N HIS A 472 23.62 7.40 -5.30
CA HIS A 472 23.45 8.04 -6.61
C HIS A 472 23.19 9.55 -6.48
N ALA A 473 22.30 9.96 -5.57
CA ALA A 473 21.96 11.36 -5.32
C ALA A 473 23.16 12.19 -4.85
N ILE A 474 24.04 11.61 -4.02
CA ILE A 474 25.30 12.26 -3.62
C ILE A 474 26.10 12.62 -4.88
N GLN A 475 26.39 11.65 -5.74
CA GLN A 475 27.21 11.85 -6.92
C GLN A 475 26.60 12.85 -7.91
N VAL A 476 25.29 12.73 -8.20
CA VAL A 476 24.56 13.69 -9.06
C VAL A 476 24.66 15.10 -8.50
N ALA A 477 24.38 15.30 -7.22
CA ALA A 477 24.42 16.62 -6.60
C ALA A 477 25.83 17.23 -6.61
N LYS A 478 26.87 16.42 -6.36
CA LYS A 478 28.27 16.89 -6.46
C LYS A 478 28.65 17.25 -7.89
N ALA A 479 28.23 16.46 -8.89
CA ALA A 479 28.47 16.75 -10.30
C ALA A 479 27.78 18.05 -10.75
N LEU A 480 26.65 18.41 -10.13
CA LEU A 480 25.93 19.67 -10.35
C LEU A 480 26.46 20.85 -9.51
N GLY A 481 27.51 20.66 -8.71
CA GLY A 481 28.11 21.71 -7.89
C GLY A 481 27.34 22.05 -6.62
N ALA A 482 26.43 21.19 -6.16
CA ALA A 482 25.73 21.34 -4.90
C ALA A 482 26.56 20.84 -3.70
N ARG A 483 26.16 21.25 -2.50
CA ARG A 483 26.62 20.68 -1.24
C ARG A 483 25.67 19.59 -0.79
N VAL A 484 26.17 18.55 -0.17
CA VAL A 484 25.39 17.35 0.18
C VAL A 484 25.51 17.05 1.66
N ALA A 485 24.36 17.03 2.34
CA ALA A 485 24.17 16.43 3.64
C ALA A 485 23.47 15.08 3.50
N VAL A 486 23.83 14.09 4.32
CA VAL A 486 23.16 12.79 4.32
C VAL A 486 22.84 12.32 5.73
N THR A 487 21.77 11.52 5.86
CA THR A 487 21.54 10.72 7.07
C THR A 487 21.89 9.25 6.84
N VAL A 488 22.57 8.64 7.82
CA VAL A 488 23.01 7.24 7.80
C VAL A 488 22.84 6.58 9.17
N GLY A 489 22.79 5.24 9.20
CA GLY A 489 22.55 4.46 10.42
C GLY A 489 23.75 3.68 10.96
N SER A 490 24.92 3.82 10.34
CA SER A 490 26.16 3.15 10.75
C SER A 490 27.39 3.93 10.27
N GLU A 491 28.52 3.79 10.99
CA GLU A 491 29.77 4.45 10.62
C GLU A 491 30.34 3.94 9.29
N GLY A 492 30.15 2.65 8.97
CA GLY A 492 30.55 2.11 7.66
C GLY A 492 29.83 2.81 6.50
N LYS A 493 28.52 3.04 6.64
CA LYS A 493 27.72 3.82 5.67
C LYS A 493 28.15 5.29 5.65
N ALA A 494 28.48 5.85 6.82
CA ALA A 494 28.97 7.22 6.94
C ALA A 494 30.25 7.43 6.13
N GLN A 495 31.25 6.57 6.34
CA GLN A 495 32.51 6.64 5.64
C GLN A 495 32.34 6.51 4.13
N ARG A 496 31.51 5.56 3.68
CA ARG A 496 31.24 5.38 2.26
C ARG A 496 30.54 6.60 1.63
N CYS A 497 29.65 7.27 2.36
CA CYS A 497 29.03 8.52 1.88
C CYS A 497 30.05 9.67 1.74
N ARG A 498 31.02 9.77 2.66
CA ARG A 498 32.11 10.77 2.56
C ARG A 498 32.96 10.54 1.31
N GLU A 499 33.32 9.29 1.03
CA GLU A 499 34.08 8.91 -0.18
C GLU A 499 33.34 9.26 -1.48
N LEU A 500 32.00 9.16 -1.47
CA LEU A 500 31.16 9.56 -2.61
C LEU A 500 30.99 11.08 -2.73
N GLY A 501 31.46 11.86 -1.74
CA GLY A 501 31.49 13.31 -1.76
C GLY A 501 30.47 14.01 -0.86
N ALA A 502 29.82 13.30 0.08
CA ALA A 502 28.97 13.96 1.08
C ALA A 502 29.78 14.92 1.96
N ASP A 503 29.35 16.18 2.04
CA ASP A 503 30.01 17.23 2.81
C ASP A 503 29.64 17.18 4.31
N ILE A 504 28.41 16.76 4.60
CA ILE A 504 27.87 16.62 5.97
C ILE A 504 27.28 15.22 6.11
N VAL A 505 27.71 14.47 7.11
CA VAL A 505 27.24 13.10 7.35
C VAL A 505 26.70 13.02 8.77
N ILE A 506 25.42 12.70 8.89
CA ILE A 506 24.69 12.71 10.16
C ILE A 506 24.28 11.27 10.48
N ASN A 507 24.83 10.72 11.57
CA ASN A 507 24.40 9.44 12.09
C ASN A 507 23.11 9.64 12.91
N TYR A 508 21.96 9.30 12.34
CA TYR A 508 20.66 9.58 12.96
C TYR A 508 20.39 8.83 14.28
N ARG A 509 21.28 7.90 14.67
CA ARG A 509 21.23 7.20 15.96
C ARG A 509 21.87 8.01 17.10
N GLU A 510 22.74 8.95 16.75
CA GLU A 510 23.56 9.72 17.69
C GLU A 510 23.29 11.22 17.57
N GLN A 511 22.80 11.66 16.41
CA GLN A 511 22.64 13.06 16.04
C GLN A 511 21.22 13.35 15.58
N ASP A 512 20.78 14.58 15.82
CA ASP A 512 19.50 15.10 15.32
C ASP A 512 19.73 15.94 14.05
N PHE A 513 19.35 15.38 12.90
CA PHE A 513 19.52 16.08 11.63
C PHE A 513 18.72 17.39 11.53
N ALA A 514 17.57 17.47 12.19
CA ALA A 514 16.70 18.65 12.14
C ALA A 514 17.37 19.81 12.87
N ALA A 515 17.94 19.53 14.04
CA ALA A 515 18.69 20.51 14.83
C ALA A 515 19.98 20.94 14.12
N GLU A 516 20.76 20.01 13.55
CA GLU A 516 22.03 20.34 12.89
C GLU A 516 21.86 21.16 11.60
N LEU A 517 20.74 20.98 10.91
CA LEU A 517 20.44 21.59 9.62
C LEU A 517 19.31 22.62 9.67
N ALA A 518 18.86 23.02 10.86
CA ALA A 518 17.71 23.90 11.07
C ALA A 518 17.77 25.15 10.19
N GLY A 519 16.79 25.32 9.29
CA GLY A 519 16.68 26.50 8.43
C GLY A 519 17.74 26.64 7.33
N ARG A 520 18.49 25.58 7.00
CA ARG A 520 19.66 25.67 6.10
C ARG A 520 19.51 24.92 4.78
N VAL A 521 18.56 24.00 4.65
CA VAL A 521 18.50 23.06 3.53
C VAL A 521 17.62 23.57 2.39
N ASP A 522 18.17 23.63 1.17
CA ASP A 522 17.46 24.10 -0.02
C ASP A 522 16.60 23.01 -0.65
N VAL A 523 17.11 21.77 -0.69
CA VAL A 523 16.39 20.60 -1.23
C VAL A 523 16.52 19.43 -0.27
N ILE A 524 15.42 18.72 0.00
CA ILE A 524 15.43 17.47 0.76
C ILE A 524 14.91 16.35 -0.14
N LEU A 525 15.67 15.25 -0.25
CA LEU A 525 15.21 14.00 -0.85
C LEU A 525 14.89 12.99 0.26
N ASP A 526 13.61 12.70 0.42
CA ASP A 526 13.07 11.96 1.56
C ASP A 526 12.49 10.59 1.18
N ILE A 527 13.04 9.54 1.81
CA ILE A 527 12.57 8.15 1.69
C ILE A 527 11.74 7.70 2.91
N MET A 528 11.63 8.53 3.94
CA MET A 528 10.96 8.21 5.20
C MET A 528 9.49 8.62 5.17
N GLY A 529 9.16 9.83 4.70
CA GLY A 529 7.79 10.31 4.66
C GLY A 529 7.30 10.70 6.05
N GLY A 530 6.24 10.04 6.53
CA GLY A 530 5.44 10.47 7.68
C GLY A 530 6.23 10.92 8.92
N SER A 531 7.09 10.04 9.45
CA SER A 531 7.82 10.31 10.70
C SER A 531 8.87 11.41 10.60
N TYR A 532 9.37 11.73 9.40
CA TYR A 532 10.37 12.79 9.21
C TYR A 532 9.75 14.11 8.77
N LEU A 533 8.47 14.12 8.41
CA LEU A 533 7.82 15.27 7.79
C LEU A 533 7.92 16.58 8.61
N PRO A 534 7.62 16.62 9.94
CA PRO A 534 7.80 17.83 10.73
C PRO A 534 9.27 18.31 10.78
N ARG A 535 10.20 17.35 10.96
CA ARG A 535 11.64 17.57 11.10
C ARG A 535 12.28 18.04 9.80
N ASN A 536 11.80 17.55 8.67
CA ASN A 536 12.19 18.02 7.35
C ASN A 536 11.75 19.47 7.15
N VAL A 537 10.52 19.82 7.55
CA VAL A 537 10.05 21.21 7.51
C VAL A 537 10.91 22.12 8.39
N GLU A 538 11.42 21.66 9.53
CA GLU A 538 12.36 22.40 10.38
C GLU A 538 13.73 22.61 9.70
N ALA A 539 14.29 21.56 9.09
CA ALA A 539 15.57 21.63 8.38
C ALA A 539 15.53 22.54 7.13
N LEU A 540 14.37 22.65 6.44
CA LEU A 540 14.26 23.47 5.24
C LEU A 540 14.64 24.94 5.49
N GLY A 541 15.45 25.49 4.61
CA GLY A 541 15.67 26.92 4.48
C GLY A 541 14.48 27.64 3.84
N VAL A 542 14.61 28.97 3.75
CA VAL A 542 13.61 29.81 3.09
C VAL A 542 13.63 29.53 1.58
N GLY A 543 12.47 29.18 1.01
CA GLY A 543 12.30 28.76 -0.38
C GLY A 543 12.57 27.28 -0.62
N GLY A 544 12.87 26.52 0.45
CA GLY A 544 13.29 25.13 0.34
C GLY A 544 12.21 24.16 -0.17
N ARG A 545 12.65 23.05 -0.77
CA ARG A 545 11.82 22.06 -1.47
C ARG A 545 12.04 20.67 -0.87
N LEU A 546 11.04 20.13 -0.21
CA LEU A 546 11.01 18.74 0.24
C LEU A 546 10.37 17.86 -0.82
N VAL A 547 11.10 16.85 -1.30
CA VAL A 547 10.60 15.82 -2.20
C VAL A 547 10.50 14.48 -1.48
N ILE A 548 9.29 13.97 -1.34
CA ILE A 548 8.98 12.70 -0.69
C ILE A 548 8.79 11.62 -1.75
N ILE A 549 9.62 10.59 -1.69
CA ILE A 549 9.64 9.45 -2.64
C ILE A 549 9.45 8.10 -1.94
N GLY A 550 9.40 8.07 -0.60
CA GLY A 550 9.28 6.86 0.18
C GLY A 550 8.45 7.05 1.44
N MET A 551 8.05 5.92 2.03
CA MET A 551 7.11 5.86 3.15
C MET A 551 7.63 4.94 4.27
N GLN A 552 8.95 4.78 4.39
CA GLN A 552 9.57 3.87 5.36
C GLN A 552 9.30 4.29 6.82
N GLY A 553 9.09 5.58 7.04
CA GLY A 553 8.68 6.19 8.29
C GLY A 553 7.17 6.38 8.43
N GLY A 554 6.37 5.73 7.58
CA GLY A 554 4.90 5.75 7.62
C GLY A 554 4.24 6.56 6.50
N PHE A 555 2.97 6.25 6.26
CA PHE A 555 2.14 6.84 5.20
C PHE A 555 1.59 8.23 5.53
N THR A 556 1.51 8.58 6.82
CA THR A 556 0.92 9.83 7.31
C THR A 556 1.87 10.54 8.25
N GLY A 557 1.90 11.87 8.19
CA GLY A 557 2.70 12.72 9.07
C GLY A 557 2.03 14.08 9.25
N GLU A 558 2.41 14.78 10.31
CA GLU A 558 1.91 16.13 10.60
C GLU A 558 2.78 17.20 9.92
N VAL A 559 2.16 18.31 9.51
CA VAL A 559 2.85 19.45 8.91
C VAL A 559 2.42 20.72 9.62
N ASN A 560 3.40 21.46 10.15
CA ASN A 560 3.15 22.83 10.60
C ASN A 560 3.02 23.77 9.38
N VAL A 561 1.79 24.10 9.03
CA VAL A 561 1.46 24.97 7.88
C VAL A 561 2.02 26.39 8.07
N GLY A 562 2.04 26.91 9.30
CA GLY A 562 2.63 28.23 9.59
C GLY A 562 4.12 28.27 9.27
N ALA A 563 4.86 27.21 9.61
CA ALA A 563 6.28 27.08 9.28
C ALA A 563 6.51 27.01 7.76
N LEU A 564 5.68 26.26 7.03
CA LEU A 564 5.76 26.22 5.55
C LEU A 564 5.53 27.59 4.93
N ILE A 565 4.49 28.31 5.35
CA ILE A 565 4.17 29.66 4.85
C ILE A 565 5.32 30.62 5.16
N GLY A 566 5.81 30.63 6.40
CA GLY A 566 6.92 31.50 6.80
C GLY A 566 8.18 31.28 5.97
N LYS A 567 8.43 30.02 5.59
CA LYS A 567 9.57 29.64 4.75
C LYS A 567 9.30 29.77 3.25
N ARG A 568 8.05 29.96 2.80
CA ARG A 568 7.65 29.82 1.38
C ARG A 568 8.10 28.47 0.80
N ALA A 569 8.07 27.44 1.63
CA ALA A 569 8.58 26.11 1.31
C ALA A 569 7.58 25.32 0.44
N ARG A 570 8.09 24.29 -0.23
CA ARG A 570 7.30 23.36 -1.06
C ARG A 570 7.45 21.94 -0.55
N VAL A 571 6.34 21.20 -0.49
CA VAL A 571 6.31 19.76 -0.24
C VAL A 571 5.77 19.09 -1.50
N ILE A 572 6.56 18.18 -2.06
CA ILE A 572 6.33 17.54 -3.36
C ILE A 572 6.33 16.03 -3.13
N GLY A 573 5.31 15.32 -3.61
CA GLY A 573 5.26 13.85 -3.57
C GLY A 573 5.36 13.29 -4.98
N LEU A 574 6.26 12.33 -5.20
CA LEU A 574 6.52 11.76 -6.53
C LEU A 574 6.65 10.25 -6.47
N ASN A 575 6.30 9.61 -7.59
CA ASN A 575 6.63 8.21 -7.86
C ASN A 575 7.15 8.07 -9.29
N VAL A 576 7.93 7.02 -9.54
CA VAL A 576 8.41 6.68 -10.89
C VAL A 576 7.59 5.55 -11.49
N ARG A 577 7.30 4.50 -10.69
CA ARG A 577 6.65 3.26 -11.17
C ARG A 577 5.33 3.48 -11.91
N ASN A 578 4.46 4.36 -11.39
CA ASN A 578 3.08 4.58 -11.87
C ASN A 578 2.95 5.74 -12.87
N ARG A 579 4.06 6.31 -13.34
CA ARG A 579 4.03 7.34 -14.38
C ARG A 579 3.53 6.75 -15.71
N PRO A 580 2.81 7.54 -16.53
CA PRO A 580 2.42 7.10 -17.86
C PRO A 580 3.66 6.78 -18.71
N LEU A 581 3.49 5.94 -19.74
CA LEU A 581 4.58 5.60 -20.65
C LEU A 581 5.07 6.83 -21.43
N THR A 582 4.15 7.62 -21.98
CA THR A 582 4.42 8.82 -22.79
C THR A 582 3.57 10.02 -22.33
N GLY A 583 3.92 11.22 -22.81
CA GLY A 583 3.24 12.48 -22.48
C GLY A 583 3.78 13.16 -21.21
N PRO A 584 3.14 14.25 -20.75
CA PRO A 584 3.65 15.06 -19.65
C PRO A 584 3.86 14.26 -18.37
N GLY A 585 5.07 14.33 -17.81
CA GLY A 585 5.46 13.63 -16.58
C GLY A 585 5.70 12.13 -16.76
N SER A 586 5.82 11.64 -18.00
CA SER A 586 5.97 10.21 -18.31
C SER A 586 7.36 9.64 -18.04
N LYS A 587 7.46 8.31 -18.07
CA LYS A 587 8.75 7.62 -18.02
C LYS A 587 9.62 7.93 -19.24
N ALA A 588 9.05 8.06 -20.43
CA ALA A 588 9.79 8.43 -21.64
C ALA A 588 10.47 9.80 -21.50
N GLU A 589 9.80 10.79 -20.90
CA GLU A 589 10.40 12.10 -20.63
C GLU A 589 11.58 12.01 -19.64
N ILE A 590 11.44 11.19 -18.58
CA ILE A 590 12.54 10.98 -17.63
C ILE A 590 13.72 10.27 -18.31
N VAL A 591 13.46 9.16 -19.01
CA VAL A 591 14.49 8.39 -19.72
C VAL A 591 15.23 9.27 -20.72
N ALA A 592 14.52 10.11 -21.47
CA ALA A 592 15.13 11.06 -22.40
C ALA A 592 16.02 12.08 -21.68
N ALA A 593 15.56 12.67 -20.57
CA ALA A 593 16.34 13.64 -19.79
C ALA A 593 17.59 13.00 -19.16
N VAL A 594 17.44 11.80 -18.57
CA VAL A 594 18.55 11.04 -17.99
C VAL A 594 19.60 10.70 -19.07
N THR A 595 19.16 10.25 -20.24
CA THR A 595 20.07 9.92 -21.35
C THR A 595 20.78 11.16 -21.89
N ALA A 596 20.08 12.30 -21.98
CA ALA A 596 20.65 13.52 -22.53
C ALA A 596 21.62 14.22 -21.57
N ASP A 597 21.28 14.28 -20.28
CA ASP A 597 21.94 15.16 -19.33
C ASP A 597 22.78 14.41 -18.28
N GLU A 598 22.33 13.23 -17.83
CA GLU A 598 23.00 12.47 -16.76
C GLU A 598 24.01 11.46 -17.30
N TRP A 599 23.67 10.71 -18.37
CA TRP A 599 24.58 9.71 -18.96
C TRP A 599 25.96 10.27 -19.31
N PRO A 600 26.10 11.48 -19.88
CA PRO A 600 27.41 12.07 -20.11
C PRO A 600 28.24 12.28 -18.83
N LEU A 601 27.61 12.42 -17.65
CA LEU A 601 28.31 12.50 -16.37
C LEU A 601 28.82 11.12 -15.94
N VAL A 602 28.06 10.06 -16.22
CA VAL A 602 28.47 8.67 -15.98
C VAL A 602 29.67 8.32 -16.87
N GLU A 603 29.60 8.64 -18.16
CA GLU A 603 30.66 8.36 -19.14
C GLU A 603 31.96 9.13 -18.83
N ARG A 604 31.86 10.32 -18.22
CA ARG A 604 33.02 11.09 -17.73
C ARG A 604 33.57 10.57 -16.39
N GLY A 605 32.95 9.56 -15.79
CA GLY A 605 33.33 9.01 -14.49
C GLY A 605 33.03 9.93 -13.30
N LEU A 606 32.16 10.93 -13.47
CA LEU A 606 31.70 11.80 -12.38
C LEU A 606 30.61 11.12 -11.54
N ILE A 607 29.92 10.16 -12.14
CA ILE A 607 28.93 9.30 -11.49
C ILE A 607 29.29 7.86 -11.84
N ALA A 608 29.32 6.98 -10.85
CA ALA A 608 29.55 5.56 -11.04
C ALA A 608 28.45 4.71 -10.37
N PRO A 609 28.08 3.56 -10.94
CA PRO A 609 27.20 2.61 -10.27
C PRO A 609 27.86 2.10 -8.98
N VAL A 610 27.14 2.19 -7.86
CA VAL A 610 27.61 1.68 -6.56
C VAL A 610 26.95 0.33 -6.31
N VAL A 611 27.67 -0.77 -6.56
CA VAL A 611 27.16 -2.13 -6.40
C VAL A 611 27.73 -2.76 -5.12
N SER A 612 26.85 -3.13 -4.19
CA SER A 612 27.19 -3.81 -2.95
C SER A 612 27.45 -5.30 -3.13
N ALA A 613 26.65 -5.96 -3.98
CA ALA A 613 26.72 -7.40 -4.18
C ALA A 613 26.12 -7.77 -5.54
N ARG A 614 26.65 -8.85 -6.12
CA ARG A 614 26.10 -9.54 -7.29
C ARG A 614 25.83 -10.98 -6.85
N LEU A 615 24.58 -11.41 -6.94
CA LEU A 615 24.14 -12.71 -6.46
C LEU A 615 23.45 -13.48 -7.60
N PRO A 616 23.49 -14.81 -7.62
CA PRO A 616 22.66 -15.60 -8.52
C PRO A 616 21.17 -15.24 -8.36
N LEU A 617 20.40 -15.32 -9.43
CA LEU A 617 18.95 -15.04 -9.41
C LEU A 617 18.22 -15.88 -8.36
N ALA A 618 18.63 -17.14 -8.17
CA ALA A 618 18.11 -18.05 -7.16
C ALA A 618 18.26 -17.53 -5.71
N GLU A 619 19.19 -16.60 -5.46
CA GLU A 619 19.44 -15.99 -4.16
C GLU A 619 18.68 -14.66 -3.98
N ALA A 620 17.60 -14.44 -4.73
CA ALA A 620 16.77 -13.22 -4.63
C ALA A 620 16.35 -12.88 -3.20
N GLU A 621 16.00 -13.87 -2.37
CA GLU A 621 15.62 -13.66 -0.97
C GLU A 621 16.78 -13.15 -0.10
N ARG A 622 17.97 -13.72 -0.29
CA ARG A 622 19.20 -13.24 0.35
C ARG A 622 19.51 -11.82 -0.12
N GLY A 623 19.34 -11.54 -1.40
CA GLY A 623 19.52 -10.21 -1.97
C GLY A 623 18.59 -9.17 -1.37
N GLN A 624 17.30 -9.50 -1.18
CA GLN A 624 16.35 -8.64 -0.48
C GLN A 624 16.76 -8.42 0.98
N SER A 625 17.18 -9.47 1.70
CA SER A 625 17.65 -9.38 3.08
C SER A 625 18.90 -8.50 3.22
N LEU A 626 19.82 -8.54 2.24
CA LEU A 626 21.02 -7.70 2.24
C LEU A 626 20.68 -6.21 2.18
N LEU A 627 19.62 -5.78 1.48
CA LEU A 627 19.21 -4.37 1.46
C LEU A 627 18.85 -3.83 2.85
N GLU A 628 18.38 -4.69 3.75
CA GLU A 628 18.03 -4.33 5.14
C GLU A 628 19.24 -4.31 6.08
N SER A 629 20.34 -4.92 5.64
CA SER A 629 21.56 -5.01 6.44
C SER A 629 22.26 -3.65 6.61
N LYS A 630 23.03 -3.54 7.70
CA LYS A 630 23.93 -2.42 7.95
C LYS A 630 25.17 -2.43 7.04
N ASP A 631 25.45 -3.55 6.38
CA ASP A 631 26.68 -3.80 5.62
C ASP A 631 26.53 -3.47 4.12
N SER A 632 25.30 -3.43 3.60
CA SER A 632 25.05 -3.11 2.20
C SER A 632 25.10 -1.61 1.92
N VAL A 633 25.87 -1.20 0.91
CA VAL A 633 25.92 0.17 0.39
C VAL A 633 25.70 0.20 -1.12
N GLY A 634 24.67 0.94 -1.56
CA GLY A 634 24.29 1.04 -2.96
C GLY A 634 23.30 -0.05 -3.39
N LYS A 635 23.55 -0.68 -4.54
CA LYS A 635 22.66 -1.62 -5.23
C LYS A 635 23.07 -3.06 -5.04
N VAL A 636 22.09 -3.96 -4.93
CA VAL A 636 22.29 -5.41 -5.02
C VAL A 636 21.76 -5.85 -6.36
N LEU A 637 22.54 -6.67 -7.09
CA LEU A 637 22.21 -7.17 -8.41
C LEU A 637 21.97 -8.68 -8.37
N LEU A 638 20.99 -9.13 -9.14
CA LEU A 638 20.69 -10.53 -9.39
C LEU A 638 21.16 -10.91 -10.80
N LEU A 639 21.85 -12.04 -10.90
CA LEU A 639 22.41 -12.59 -12.14
C LEU A 639 21.61 -13.83 -12.55
N PRO A 640 20.80 -13.77 -13.62
CA PRO A 640 20.05 -14.94 -14.11
C PRO A 640 20.93 -16.12 -14.56
N ARG A 641 22.20 -15.85 -14.88
CA ARG A 641 23.19 -16.84 -15.31
C ARG A 641 24.37 -16.83 -14.35
N GLU A 642 24.88 -18.03 -14.07
CA GLU A 642 26.19 -18.16 -13.45
C GLU A 642 27.24 -17.76 -14.50
N SER A 643 28.01 -16.72 -14.18
CA SER A 643 29.10 -16.18 -14.99
C SER A 643 30.29 -17.13 -15.08
#